data_AF-A0A415S9N8-F1
#
_entry.id   AF-A0A415S9N8-F1
#
_cell.length_a   1.000
_cell.length_b   1.000
_cell.length_c   1.000
_cell.angle_alpha   90.00
_cell.angle_beta   90.00
_cell.angle_gamma   90.00
#
_symmetry.space_group_name_H-M   'P 1'
#
loop_
_entity.id
_entity.type
_entity.pdbx_description
1 polymer ?
#
loop_
_entity_poly.entity_id
_entity_poly.type
_entity_poly.pdbx_seq_one_letter_code
_entity_poly.pdbx_strand_id
1 'polypeptide(L)'
;MLKVTAGSVFAHLEYAVIVNKDLLLLSCYERSQMAVNGVCANIGLRSEPTRIIENGEIVASVQGEFESDTYIARIPAGRENIYQGVCISKSVNKEYLFIHKENQEEEMYAYFMNAYELPLLREWIPYLVTCALDRKHLTYANADIYGSFELQEETDIIECRMTNDDLIALVKEGLKRRKIKIAVHPQNALEFCDMDDYFEKYGHTLVRNLETQLSPLSQLKEKVDELVFISKRPYPQQAAIINGALERLTYGNYVFLVESMGAGKTLQGMGIVDGWFVKQYRKQHPGMSVKDIYSDGSLIKYRTIIMCPPHLVEKWAESIREEVPYAKVEILKELAQLVKLRKKGKKAQGKEFYIISKDSGKLSYSYIPVPNQIKKKTAGIPICRNCENVVSGGRGSICQCGERNRIIKKTRERYLGLICPECGELLLHAEGNVYDENGYLKILTPEDFAVQNSVNHFCRCCGAVLWAPTVKQMDNRIFFQKPKKKIKKWKKISHFSNRAKKARKSVWIMRGREEVYKKENMITDEEVEEMEIVGPRRYSMTRYIKKYLKGYFDLAVFDEVQDYKAGGSAQGYAMHDLIKASKKQMCLTGTIAAGYASDLFYALYRLDPARMKGKGYEYGSAGERKFVEKYGSVETVYEIQEKGQYHTMTRGKVITPTRCLPGISPLIFTDFLLDTALFLDISDLSRFLPNLYENVEIIPLEDEIREEYHRVRDVIKEYMKEEEKGSLLMGSYLQFSLSYTDMPYKREAILSPANGDEVSQPADLSYLIENGRLLLKEQALVNIVNKELEEKRNCFIYCEFTGDREEAISYRLKQILEQECTLRESEVTVLESANPPALKREEWMHQKASQGTKVFITNAKCVSTGLDFAFRYHGKDYNYPTIIFYQVGYDMIKIWQASRRHYRLNQKKECRTFYLVSECTIQIDAVQLVATKEVATSSIQGQFSAEGLSTMAKGVDARVILAQSVAEKSEQKEHGLKQMMATISERNNQGKGEINYEKMLIFSELTGFETVPDYNGTSEFSHISDDEILELLNFGTETVESQTNIFETTLQENVSESKILHIASTIKKNEVSREEKDWLDFEELLNVVMY
;
A
#
# COMPACT_ATOMS: atom_id res chain seq x y z
N MET A 1 57.37 -29.98 13.70
CA MET A 1 56.35 -28.91 13.90
C MET A 1 56.10 -28.27 12.56
N LEU A 2 54.89 -28.41 12.03
CA LEU A 2 54.57 -28.01 10.66
C LEU A 2 54.54 -26.49 10.52
N LYS A 3 55.01 -26.00 9.37
CA LYS A 3 54.93 -24.60 8.95
C LYS A 3 54.36 -24.50 7.56
N VAL A 4 53.67 -23.40 7.28
CA VAL A 4 53.25 -23.02 5.93
C VAL A 4 54.02 -21.78 5.50
N THR A 5 54.41 -21.73 4.23
CA THR A 5 54.94 -20.52 3.58
C THR A 5 54.22 -20.26 2.27
N ALA A 6 53.89 -18.99 2.04
CA ALA A 6 53.39 -18.47 0.78
C ALA A 6 54.04 -17.10 0.56
N GLY A 7 54.81 -16.96 -0.52
CA GLY A 7 55.82 -15.90 -0.59
C GLY A 7 56.94 -16.10 0.43
N SER A 8 57.55 -14.99 0.86
CA SER A 8 58.59 -14.92 1.90
C SER A 8 58.05 -14.92 3.34
N VAL A 9 56.77 -15.23 3.53
CA VAL A 9 56.08 -15.15 4.84
C VAL A 9 55.76 -16.56 5.36
N PHE A 10 56.08 -16.79 6.62
CA PHE A 10 55.91 -18.09 7.31
C PHE A 10 54.90 -17.97 8.45
N ALA A 11 54.10 -19.02 8.65
CA ALA A 11 53.27 -19.23 9.85
C ALA A 11 53.34 -20.70 10.29
N HIS A 12 52.90 -21.00 11.51
CA HIS A 12 52.72 -22.38 11.96
C HIS A 12 51.45 -22.97 11.33
N LEU A 13 51.52 -24.21 10.84
CA LEU A 13 50.37 -24.90 10.28
C LEU A 13 49.66 -25.70 11.38
N GLU A 14 48.34 -25.59 11.44
CA GLU A 14 47.49 -26.41 12.31
C GLU A 14 46.96 -27.63 11.54
N TYR A 15 46.32 -27.39 10.41
CA TYR A 15 45.99 -28.41 9.41
C TYR A 15 45.91 -27.83 7.99
N ALA A 16 46.18 -28.65 6.98
CA ALA A 16 45.83 -28.41 5.59
C ALA A 16 45.22 -29.67 4.97
N VAL A 17 44.19 -29.49 4.14
CA VAL A 17 43.50 -30.55 3.39
C VAL A 17 43.72 -30.30 1.91
N ILE A 18 44.41 -31.23 1.23
CA ILE A 18 44.76 -31.16 -0.18
C ILE A 18 44.10 -32.33 -0.92
N VAL A 19 43.45 -32.07 -2.05
CA VAL A 19 42.77 -33.08 -2.88
C VAL A 19 43.18 -32.83 -4.33
N ASN A 20 43.57 -33.87 -5.08
CA ASN A 20 43.98 -33.76 -6.49
C ASN A 20 45.12 -32.73 -6.77
N LYS A 21 45.90 -32.35 -5.75
CA LYS A 21 46.89 -31.25 -5.70
C LYS A 21 46.31 -29.83 -5.53
N ASP A 22 45.00 -29.70 -5.43
CA ASP A 22 44.34 -28.46 -5.03
C ASP A 22 44.24 -28.37 -3.51
N LEU A 23 44.53 -27.20 -2.95
CA LEU A 23 44.27 -26.91 -1.54
C LEU A 23 42.76 -26.69 -1.37
N LEU A 24 42.13 -27.31 -0.38
CA LEU A 24 40.71 -27.09 -0.06
C LEU A 24 40.53 -26.30 1.23
N LEU A 25 41.25 -26.69 2.28
CA LEU A 25 41.22 -26.04 3.59
C LEU A 25 42.65 -25.83 4.09
N LEU A 26 42.91 -24.69 4.72
CA LEU A 26 44.17 -24.43 5.42
C LEU A 26 43.93 -23.60 6.67
N SER A 27 44.33 -24.11 7.83
CA SER A 27 44.40 -23.36 9.08
C SER A 27 45.85 -23.15 9.51
N CYS A 28 46.21 -21.90 9.79
CA CYS A 28 47.53 -21.52 10.26
C CYS A 28 47.45 -20.51 11.41
N TYR A 29 48.49 -20.44 12.24
CA TYR A 29 48.55 -19.50 13.36
C TYR A 29 49.94 -18.93 13.58
N GLU A 30 49.99 -17.72 14.15
CA GLU A 30 51.23 -17.06 14.55
C GLU A 30 50.94 -15.97 15.60
N ARG A 31 51.93 -15.60 16.42
CA ARG A 31 51.84 -14.45 17.34
C ARG A 31 51.73 -13.11 16.60
N SER A 32 52.22 -13.05 15.36
CA SER A 32 52.16 -11.88 14.48
C SER A 32 50.96 -11.93 13.55
N GLN A 33 50.02 -11.01 13.75
CA GLN A 33 48.90 -10.80 12.83
C GLN A 33 49.37 -10.53 11.39
N MET A 34 50.52 -9.84 11.22
CA MET A 34 51.06 -9.57 9.88
C MET A 34 51.55 -10.83 9.18
N ALA A 35 52.04 -11.83 9.92
CA ALA A 35 52.47 -13.10 9.33
C ALA A 35 51.27 -13.92 8.83
N VAL A 36 50.23 -14.07 9.66
CA VAL A 36 48.97 -14.75 9.28
C VAL A 36 48.32 -14.05 8.09
N ASN A 37 48.13 -12.72 8.17
CA ASN A 37 47.57 -11.93 7.08
C ASN A 37 48.39 -12.09 5.78
N GLY A 38 49.72 -12.11 5.88
CA GLY A 38 50.63 -12.25 4.74
C GLY A 38 50.52 -13.62 4.07
N VAL A 39 50.51 -14.70 4.84
CA VAL A 39 50.33 -16.07 4.32
C VAL A 39 48.96 -16.19 3.64
N CYS A 40 47.87 -15.82 4.31
CA CYS A 40 46.52 -15.93 3.75
C CYS A 40 46.32 -15.05 2.49
N ALA A 41 46.88 -13.84 2.48
CA ALA A 41 46.79 -12.96 1.30
C ALA A 41 47.59 -13.51 0.11
N ASN A 42 48.81 -14.00 0.32
CA ASN A 42 49.64 -14.57 -0.75
C ASN A 42 49.02 -15.84 -1.34
N ILE A 43 48.39 -16.66 -0.49
CA ILE A 43 47.60 -17.83 -0.89
C ILE A 43 46.49 -17.43 -1.90
N GLY A 44 45.77 -16.34 -1.66
CA GLY A 44 44.70 -15.86 -2.56
C GLY A 44 45.16 -15.04 -3.77
N LEU A 45 46.39 -14.49 -3.76
CA LEU A 45 46.93 -13.64 -4.83
C LEU A 45 47.57 -14.40 -6.01
N ARG A 46 47.62 -15.74 -5.94
CA ARG A 46 48.05 -16.65 -7.02
C ARG A 46 49.50 -16.47 -7.53
N SER A 47 50.35 -15.68 -6.86
CA SER A 47 51.68 -15.31 -7.37
C SER A 47 52.82 -16.28 -7.03
N GLU A 48 52.71 -17.06 -5.96
CA GLU A 48 53.74 -18.02 -5.52
C GLU A 48 53.12 -19.33 -4.99
N PRO A 49 53.80 -20.48 -5.12
CA PRO A 49 53.29 -21.77 -4.64
C PRO A 49 53.24 -21.81 -3.10
N THR A 50 52.16 -22.37 -2.56
CA THR A 50 52.01 -22.59 -1.12
C THR A 50 52.72 -23.87 -0.72
N ARG A 51 53.67 -23.78 0.22
CA ARG A 51 54.51 -24.90 0.63
C ARG A 51 54.29 -25.23 2.10
N ILE A 52 54.09 -26.51 2.38
CA ILE A 52 54.08 -27.07 3.73
C ILE A 52 55.48 -27.60 4.02
N ILE A 53 56.04 -27.18 5.15
CA ILE A 53 57.40 -27.48 5.57
C ILE A 53 57.34 -28.28 6.88
N GLU A 54 58.00 -29.43 6.89
CA GLU A 54 58.23 -30.20 8.11
C GLU A 54 59.74 -30.35 8.35
N ASN A 55 60.19 -30.01 9.56
CA ASN A 55 61.58 -30.15 10.01
C ASN A 55 62.66 -29.52 9.10
N GLY A 56 62.27 -28.61 8.20
CA GLY A 56 63.14 -27.90 7.26
C GLY A 56 63.02 -28.36 5.81
N GLU A 57 62.31 -29.46 5.54
CA GLU A 57 62.07 -29.99 4.20
C GLU A 57 60.64 -29.66 3.73
N ILE A 58 60.45 -29.48 2.42
CA ILE A 58 59.13 -29.21 1.82
C ILE A 58 58.42 -30.54 1.63
N VAL A 59 57.39 -30.80 2.44
CA VAL A 59 56.61 -32.06 2.40
C VAL A 59 55.42 -32.00 1.44
N ALA A 60 54.91 -30.79 1.16
CA ALA A 60 53.92 -30.55 0.11
C ALA A 60 54.13 -29.18 -0.55
N SER A 61 53.83 -29.08 -1.84
CA SER A 61 53.87 -27.82 -2.59
C SER A 61 52.66 -27.77 -3.52
N VAL A 62 51.71 -26.88 -3.20
CA VAL A 62 50.49 -26.65 -3.99
C VAL A 62 50.69 -25.44 -4.90
N GLN A 63 50.32 -25.60 -6.17
CA GLN A 63 50.41 -24.57 -7.19
C GLN A 63 49.20 -24.69 -8.13
N GLY A 64 48.17 -23.87 -7.89
CA GLY A 64 46.87 -23.93 -8.55
C GLY A 64 46.02 -22.68 -8.28
N GLU A 65 44.84 -22.59 -8.91
CA GLU A 65 43.91 -21.47 -8.74
C GLU A 65 43.11 -21.57 -7.43
N PHE A 66 43.72 -21.18 -6.32
CA PHE A 66 43.04 -21.17 -5.03
C PHE A 66 42.24 -19.88 -4.82
N GLU A 67 41.00 -19.84 -5.34
CA GLU A 67 40.03 -18.85 -4.86
C GLU A 67 39.49 -19.27 -3.50
N SER A 68 39.72 -18.45 -2.48
CA SER A 68 39.28 -18.77 -1.12
C SER A 68 38.67 -17.60 -0.37
N ASP A 69 37.74 -17.93 0.51
CA ASP A 69 37.32 -17.04 1.59
C ASP A 69 38.26 -17.22 2.78
N THR A 70 38.74 -16.10 3.34
CA THR A 70 39.74 -16.07 4.42
C THR A 70 39.12 -15.47 5.69
N TYR A 71 39.23 -16.21 6.78
CA TYR A 71 38.75 -15.81 8.10
C TYR A 71 39.94 -15.68 9.05
N ILE A 72 40.05 -14.56 9.77
CA ILE A 72 41.16 -14.31 10.70
C ILE A 72 40.60 -13.95 12.07
N ALA A 73 40.93 -14.78 13.06
CA ALA A 73 40.49 -14.64 14.45
C ALA A 73 41.68 -14.33 15.36
N ARG A 74 41.43 -13.54 16.42
CA ARG A 74 42.40 -13.30 17.50
C ARG A 74 41.99 -14.15 18.71
N ILE A 75 42.84 -15.09 19.08
CA ILE A 75 42.66 -15.95 20.24
C ILE A 75 43.50 -15.40 21.41
N PRO A 76 42.88 -14.94 22.51
CA PRO A 76 43.60 -14.48 23.69
C PRO A 76 44.12 -15.67 24.51
N ALA A 77 45.44 -15.86 24.54
CA ALA A 77 46.12 -16.91 25.30
C ALA A 77 46.76 -16.30 26.56
N GLY A 78 45.93 -16.06 27.59
CA GLY A 78 46.37 -15.43 28.84
C GLY A 78 46.76 -13.96 28.64
N ARG A 79 48.07 -13.65 28.66
CA ARG A 79 48.60 -12.30 28.37
C ARG A 79 49.09 -12.13 26.93
N GLU A 80 49.22 -13.21 26.18
CA GLU A 80 49.64 -13.19 24.78
C GLU A 80 48.43 -13.29 23.84
N ASN A 81 48.62 -12.87 22.59
CA ASN A 81 47.63 -13.05 21.54
C ASN A 81 48.21 -13.97 20.49
N ILE A 82 47.44 -14.98 20.11
CA ILE A 82 47.70 -15.80 18.93
C ILE A 82 46.67 -15.40 17.88
N TYR A 83 47.09 -15.23 16.64
CA TYR A 83 46.22 -14.99 15.52
C TYR A 83 46.11 -16.30 14.74
N GLN A 84 44.88 -16.70 14.40
CA GLN A 84 44.59 -17.87 13.57
C GLN A 84 43.96 -17.38 12.27
N GLY A 85 44.42 -17.91 11.15
CA GLY A 85 43.91 -17.65 9.81
C GLY A 85 43.47 -18.94 9.16
N VAL A 86 42.20 -19.00 8.74
CA VAL A 86 41.59 -20.13 8.05
C VAL A 86 41.23 -19.71 6.63
N CYS A 87 41.77 -20.39 5.63
CA CYS A 87 41.43 -20.22 4.23
C CYS A 87 40.59 -21.41 3.74
N ILE A 88 39.45 -21.13 3.11
CA ILE A 88 38.50 -22.14 2.61
C ILE A 88 38.31 -21.91 1.11
N SER A 89 38.61 -22.92 0.28
CA SER A 89 38.40 -22.84 -1.18
C SER A 89 36.93 -22.67 -1.53
N LYS A 90 36.63 -21.85 -2.54
CA LYS A 90 35.26 -21.67 -3.07
C LYS A 90 34.72 -22.87 -3.83
N SER A 91 35.56 -23.87 -4.10
CA SER A 91 35.15 -25.19 -4.62
C SER A 91 34.51 -26.06 -3.53
N VAL A 92 34.71 -25.74 -2.25
CA VAL A 92 33.99 -26.38 -1.13
C VAL A 92 32.51 -26.05 -1.22
N ASN A 93 31.64 -27.05 -1.03
CA ASN A 93 30.20 -27.01 -1.23
C ASN A 93 29.74 -26.72 -2.68
N LYS A 94 30.64 -26.89 -3.66
CA LYS A 94 30.30 -26.84 -5.11
C LYS A 94 30.81 -28.06 -5.85
N GLU A 95 32.13 -28.22 -5.89
CA GLU A 95 32.85 -29.28 -6.59
C GLU A 95 33.32 -30.34 -5.59
N TYR A 96 33.68 -29.93 -4.37
CA TYR A 96 34.07 -30.84 -3.28
C TYR A 96 33.11 -30.68 -2.09
N LEU A 97 32.51 -31.79 -1.67
CA LEU A 97 31.53 -31.87 -0.60
C LEU A 97 32.14 -32.59 0.59
N PHE A 98 32.12 -31.96 1.75
CA PHE A 98 32.49 -32.59 3.03
C PHE A 98 31.19 -33.08 3.66
N ILE A 99 31.06 -34.38 3.82
CA ILE A 99 29.80 -35.02 4.23
C ILE A 99 30.05 -35.91 5.44
N HIS A 100 29.23 -35.77 6.47
CA HIS A 100 29.31 -36.61 7.66
C HIS A 100 28.76 -38.01 7.39
N LYS A 101 29.51 -39.05 7.78
CA LYS A 101 29.16 -40.45 7.55
C LYS A 101 27.82 -40.87 8.18
N GLU A 102 27.44 -40.23 9.29
CA GLU A 102 26.16 -40.50 9.97
C GLU A 102 24.94 -39.89 9.25
N ASN A 103 25.10 -38.76 8.55
CA ASN A 103 24.00 -37.96 7.98
C ASN A 103 24.04 -37.85 6.44
N GLN A 104 24.77 -38.75 5.77
CA GLN A 104 25.06 -38.69 4.34
C GLN A 104 23.81 -38.46 3.45
N GLU A 105 22.67 -39.07 3.77
CA GLU A 105 21.44 -38.90 2.98
C GLU A 105 20.81 -37.50 3.08
N GLU A 106 20.82 -36.89 4.27
CA GLU A 106 20.20 -35.56 4.49
C GLU A 106 21.11 -34.42 3.99
N GLU A 107 22.42 -34.55 4.15
CA GLU A 107 23.39 -33.60 3.60
C GLU A 107 23.41 -33.64 2.06
N MET A 108 23.35 -34.83 1.46
CA MET A 108 23.21 -34.95 0.00
C MET A 108 21.87 -34.41 -0.50
N TYR A 109 20.76 -34.63 0.22
CA TYR A 109 19.48 -34.00 -0.13
C TYR A 109 19.57 -32.46 -0.13
N ALA A 110 20.17 -31.89 0.92
CA ALA A 110 20.36 -30.45 1.04
C ALA A 110 21.27 -29.89 -0.06
N TYR A 111 22.33 -30.61 -0.43
CA TYR A 111 23.17 -30.23 -1.57
C TYR A 111 22.39 -30.22 -2.88
N PHE A 112 21.72 -31.33 -3.24
CA PHE A 112 21.02 -31.40 -4.53
C PHE A 112 19.93 -30.33 -4.67
N MET A 113 19.18 -30.04 -3.61
CA MET A 113 18.12 -29.03 -3.61
C MET A 113 18.64 -27.58 -3.67
N ASN A 114 19.91 -27.33 -3.32
CA ASN A 114 20.54 -26.01 -3.41
C ASN A 114 21.34 -25.82 -4.70
N ALA A 115 21.92 -26.90 -5.26
CA ALA A 115 22.81 -26.85 -6.41
C ALA A 115 22.09 -27.02 -7.78
N TYR A 116 20.90 -27.63 -7.80
CA TYR A 116 20.17 -27.97 -9.04
C TYR A 116 18.72 -27.50 -8.99
N GLU A 117 18.12 -27.30 -10.17
CA GLU A 117 16.80 -26.64 -10.31
C GLU A 117 15.60 -27.58 -10.11
N LEU A 118 15.82 -28.90 -10.04
CA LEU A 118 14.72 -29.87 -9.94
C LEU A 118 14.28 -30.10 -8.48
N PRO A 119 12.97 -30.02 -8.17
CA PRO A 119 12.46 -30.45 -6.88
C PRO A 119 12.53 -31.98 -6.77
N LEU A 120 13.37 -32.48 -5.87
CA LEU A 120 13.54 -33.91 -5.60
C LEU A 120 12.75 -34.34 -4.35
N LEU A 121 12.28 -35.58 -4.32
CA LEU A 121 11.78 -36.19 -3.09
C LEU A 121 12.95 -36.78 -2.29
N ARG A 122 12.92 -36.65 -0.96
CA ARG A 122 13.94 -37.22 -0.05
C ARG A 122 14.18 -38.71 -0.31
N GLU A 123 13.12 -39.48 -0.54
CA GLU A 123 13.17 -40.92 -0.87
C GLU A 123 13.99 -41.27 -2.12
N TRP A 124 14.26 -40.31 -3.00
CA TRP A 124 15.00 -40.56 -4.26
C TRP A 124 16.51 -40.47 -4.07
N ILE A 125 17.01 -39.82 -3.01
CA ILE A 125 18.43 -39.54 -2.82
C ILE A 125 19.29 -40.81 -2.77
N PRO A 126 18.93 -41.89 -2.05
CA PRO A 126 19.75 -43.11 -2.03
C PRO A 126 19.96 -43.72 -3.42
N TYR A 127 18.93 -43.70 -4.26
CA TYR A 127 19.02 -44.13 -5.66
C TYR A 127 19.90 -43.18 -6.50
N LEU A 128 19.68 -41.87 -6.39
CA LEU A 128 20.41 -40.86 -7.17
C LEU A 128 21.91 -40.85 -6.82
N VAL A 129 22.26 -40.93 -5.55
CA VAL A 129 23.66 -41.03 -5.07
C VAL A 129 24.32 -42.29 -5.61
N THR A 130 23.66 -43.45 -5.49
CA THR A 130 24.20 -44.72 -6.00
C THR A 130 24.47 -44.66 -7.50
N CYS A 131 23.49 -44.21 -8.29
CA CYS A 131 23.65 -44.12 -9.75
C CYS A 131 24.63 -43.02 -10.20
N ALA A 132 24.80 -41.95 -9.41
CA ALA A 132 25.80 -40.92 -9.69
C ALA A 132 27.22 -41.40 -9.36
N LEU A 133 27.41 -42.21 -8.31
CA LEU A 133 28.67 -42.90 -8.01
C LEU A 133 29.02 -43.94 -9.08
N ASP A 134 28.08 -44.81 -9.48
CA ASP A 134 28.27 -45.82 -10.53
C ASP A 134 28.74 -45.22 -11.87
N ARG A 135 28.28 -44.01 -12.19
CA ARG A 135 28.61 -43.27 -13.41
C ARG A 135 29.82 -42.35 -13.27
N LYS A 136 30.40 -42.23 -12.07
CA LYS A 136 31.48 -41.26 -11.74
C LYS A 136 31.08 -39.80 -11.94
N HIS A 137 29.78 -39.48 -11.81
CA HIS A 137 29.30 -38.10 -11.64
C HIS A 137 29.59 -37.60 -10.21
N LEU A 138 29.60 -38.53 -9.25
CA LEU A 138 30.18 -38.38 -7.92
C LEU A 138 31.37 -39.33 -7.79
N THR A 139 32.43 -38.92 -7.09
CA THR A 139 33.57 -39.78 -6.76
C THR A 139 34.12 -39.45 -5.38
N TYR A 140 34.30 -40.46 -4.53
CA TYR A 140 35.03 -40.29 -3.27
C TYR A 140 36.48 -39.87 -3.57
N ALA A 141 36.89 -38.76 -2.97
CA ALA A 141 38.20 -38.15 -3.18
C ALA A 141 39.12 -38.46 -2.01
N ASN A 142 40.32 -38.96 -2.31
CA ASN A 142 41.36 -39.14 -1.30
C ASN A 142 42.00 -37.78 -0.99
N ALA A 143 42.09 -37.44 0.28
CA ALA A 143 42.67 -36.18 0.76
C ALA A 143 44.00 -36.41 1.48
N ASP A 144 45.02 -35.68 1.06
CA ASP A 144 46.29 -35.57 1.75
C ASP A 144 46.13 -34.51 2.86
N ILE A 145 46.05 -34.99 4.11
CA ILE A 145 45.85 -34.15 5.29
C ILE A 145 47.18 -34.00 6.04
N TYR A 146 47.61 -32.74 6.25
CA TYR A 146 48.84 -32.39 6.95
C TYR A 146 48.51 -31.63 8.22
N GLY A 147 48.78 -32.21 9.39
CA GLY A 147 48.48 -31.60 10.69
C GLY A 147 47.36 -32.32 11.44
N SER A 148 46.74 -31.66 12.43
CA SER A 148 45.68 -32.24 13.25
C SER A 148 44.31 -31.76 12.80
N PHE A 149 43.57 -32.63 12.11
CA PHE A 149 42.20 -32.36 11.65
C PHE A 149 41.25 -33.42 12.25
N GLU A 150 40.64 -33.11 13.39
CA GLU A 150 39.85 -34.07 14.20
C GLU A 150 38.65 -34.67 13.45
N LEU A 151 38.11 -33.96 12.45
CA LEU A 151 36.96 -34.37 11.63
C LEU A 151 37.25 -35.50 10.63
N GLN A 152 38.51 -35.92 10.48
CA GLN A 152 38.93 -36.89 9.45
C GLN A 152 38.27 -38.28 9.56
N GLU A 153 38.00 -38.77 10.78
CA GLU A 153 37.43 -40.11 10.95
C GLU A 153 35.92 -40.16 10.63
N GLU A 154 35.22 -39.03 10.79
CA GLU A 154 33.76 -38.91 10.70
C GLU A 154 33.24 -38.33 9.37
N THR A 155 34.10 -37.73 8.55
CA THR A 155 33.73 -37.12 7.26
C THR A 155 34.32 -37.84 6.05
N ASP A 156 33.54 -37.91 4.97
CA ASP A 156 33.99 -38.30 3.63
C ASP A 156 34.00 -37.07 2.72
N ILE A 157 34.97 -37.02 1.79
CA ILE A 157 35.04 -35.97 0.77
C ILE A 157 34.58 -36.55 -0.56
N ILE A 158 33.53 -35.96 -1.14
CA ILE A 158 32.99 -36.36 -2.43
C ILE A 158 33.22 -35.25 -3.46
N GLU A 159 33.90 -35.58 -4.55
CA GLU A 159 34.01 -34.72 -5.72
C GLU A 159 32.75 -34.89 -6.61
N CYS A 160 32.12 -33.79 -6.97
CA CYS A 160 30.92 -33.71 -7.80
C CYS A 160 31.24 -33.04 -9.15
N ARG A 161 30.99 -33.76 -10.25
CA ARG A 161 31.16 -33.29 -11.63
C ARG A 161 29.85 -33.36 -12.44
N MET A 162 28.72 -33.30 -11.74
CA MET A 162 27.39 -33.54 -12.32
C MET A 162 26.71 -32.24 -12.74
N THR A 163 26.11 -32.21 -13.92
CA THR A 163 25.32 -31.06 -14.43
C THR A 163 23.80 -31.21 -14.16
N ASN A 164 23.03 -30.14 -14.37
CA ASN A 164 21.56 -30.19 -14.35
C ASN A 164 21.00 -31.26 -15.31
N ASP A 165 21.56 -31.39 -16.51
CA ASP A 165 21.12 -32.38 -17.52
C ASP A 165 21.40 -33.82 -17.10
N ASP A 166 22.53 -34.07 -16.42
CA ASP A 166 22.86 -35.39 -15.86
C ASP A 166 21.85 -35.80 -14.76
N LEU A 167 21.48 -34.87 -13.87
CA LEU A 167 20.45 -35.10 -12.85
C LEU A 167 19.08 -35.41 -13.50
N ILE A 168 18.70 -34.65 -14.52
CA ILE A 168 17.48 -34.90 -15.31
C ILE A 168 17.51 -36.31 -15.92
N ALA A 169 18.65 -36.74 -16.46
CA ALA A 169 18.81 -38.07 -17.04
C ALA A 169 18.67 -39.17 -15.98
N LEU A 170 19.30 -39.02 -14.82
CA LEU A 170 19.20 -39.95 -13.69
C LEU A 170 17.76 -40.10 -13.17
N VAL A 171 17.04 -38.98 -13.00
CA VAL A 171 15.63 -38.98 -12.57
C VAL A 171 14.72 -39.61 -13.62
N LYS A 172 14.85 -39.23 -14.90
CA LYS A 172 14.09 -39.84 -16.02
C LYS A 172 14.29 -41.34 -16.08
N GLU A 173 15.53 -41.81 -15.92
CA GLU A 173 15.85 -43.23 -15.95
C GLU A 173 15.34 -43.99 -14.72
N GLY A 174 15.45 -43.39 -13.52
CA GLY A 174 14.91 -43.96 -12.30
C GLY A 174 13.40 -44.13 -12.33
N LEU A 175 12.67 -43.16 -12.88
CA LEU A 175 11.23 -43.25 -13.13
C LEU A 175 10.90 -44.32 -14.18
N LYS A 176 11.63 -44.33 -15.32
CA LYS A 176 11.43 -45.32 -16.40
C LYS A 176 11.70 -46.76 -15.94
N ARG A 177 12.72 -46.97 -15.10
CA ARG A 177 13.06 -48.26 -14.48
C ARG A 177 12.22 -48.59 -13.23
N ARG A 178 11.30 -47.69 -12.82
CA ARG A 178 10.47 -47.81 -11.59
C ARG A 178 11.30 -47.99 -10.30
N LYS A 179 12.52 -47.47 -10.26
CA LYS A 179 13.40 -47.47 -9.08
C LYS A 179 13.09 -46.31 -8.14
N ILE A 180 12.64 -45.19 -8.69
CA ILE A 180 11.99 -44.09 -7.96
C ILE A 180 10.56 -43.91 -8.51
N LYS A 181 9.70 -43.29 -7.71
CA LYS A 181 8.27 -43.10 -8.01
C LYS A 181 7.77 -41.77 -7.42
N ILE A 182 6.79 -41.16 -8.08
CA ILE A 182 6.07 -39.97 -7.59
C ILE A 182 4.81 -40.40 -6.79
N ALA A 183 4.17 -41.50 -7.19
CA ALA A 183 2.99 -42.05 -6.52
C ALA A 183 3.09 -43.57 -6.38
N VAL A 184 2.40 -44.14 -5.39
CA VAL A 184 2.35 -45.59 -5.15
C VAL A 184 1.52 -46.33 -6.20
N HIS A 185 0.50 -45.67 -6.75
CA HIS A 185 -0.39 -46.23 -7.77
C HIS A 185 -0.05 -45.70 -9.17
N PRO A 186 -0.21 -46.51 -10.24
CA PRO A 186 -0.04 -46.04 -11.61
C PRO A 186 -0.93 -44.83 -11.87
N GLN A 187 -0.33 -43.74 -12.33
CA GLN A 187 -1.05 -42.56 -12.81
C GLN A 187 -1.19 -42.64 -14.33
N ASN A 188 -2.33 -42.19 -14.84
CA ASN A 188 -2.48 -41.96 -16.27
C ASN A 188 -1.67 -40.72 -16.67
N ALA A 189 -1.18 -40.67 -17.91
CA ALA A 189 -0.57 -39.46 -18.44
C ALA A 189 -1.62 -38.33 -18.48
N LEU A 190 -1.19 -37.12 -18.12
CA LEU A 190 -2.00 -35.91 -18.30
C LEU A 190 -1.75 -35.40 -19.73
N GLU A 191 -2.81 -35.24 -20.51
CA GLU A 191 -2.75 -34.81 -21.91
C GLU A 191 -3.31 -33.40 -22.06
N PHE A 192 -2.41 -32.41 -22.02
CA PHE A 192 -2.75 -31.00 -22.19
C PHE A 192 -1.71 -30.27 -23.04
N CYS A 193 -2.15 -29.25 -23.78
CA CYS A 193 -1.28 -28.38 -24.58
C CYS A 193 -0.71 -27.21 -23.76
N ASP A 194 -1.53 -26.65 -22.86
CA ASP A 194 -1.17 -25.55 -21.98
C ASP A 194 -1.91 -25.66 -20.63
N MET A 195 -1.68 -24.68 -19.75
CA MET A 195 -2.27 -24.67 -18.40
C MET A 195 -3.79 -24.41 -18.39
N ASP A 196 -4.34 -23.74 -19.40
CA ASP A 196 -5.78 -23.45 -19.45
C ASP A 196 -6.55 -24.70 -19.94
N ASP A 197 -6.02 -25.41 -20.95
CA ASP A 197 -6.47 -26.77 -21.36
C ASP A 197 -6.34 -27.79 -20.22
N TYR A 198 -5.30 -27.68 -19.39
CA TYR A 198 -5.17 -28.48 -18.17
C TYR A 198 -6.29 -28.19 -17.16
N PHE A 199 -6.61 -26.91 -16.90
CA PHE A 199 -7.69 -26.55 -15.98
C PHE A 199 -9.07 -26.94 -16.51
N GLU A 200 -9.31 -26.84 -17.82
CA GLU A 200 -10.56 -27.28 -18.45
C GLU A 200 -10.76 -28.80 -18.30
N LYS A 201 -9.73 -29.60 -18.65
CA LYS A 201 -9.79 -31.07 -18.58
C LYS A 201 -9.79 -31.61 -17.15
N TYR A 202 -8.95 -31.07 -16.26
CA TYR A 202 -8.64 -31.68 -14.96
C TYR A 202 -9.08 -30.85 -13.74
N GLY A 203 -9.52 -29.60 -13.93
CA GLY A 203 -9.90 -28.70 -12.84
C GLY A 203 -11.01 -29.26 -11.93
N HIS A 204 -11.98 -29.99 -12.49
CA HIS A 204 -13.03 -30.64 -11.71
C HIS A 204 -12.48 -31.68 -10.71
N THR A 205 -11.35 -32.33 -11.02
CA THR A 205 -10.69 -33.28 -10.11
C THR A 205 -9.92 -32.55 -9.01
N LEU A 206 -9.32 -31.39 -9.32
CA LEU A 206 -8.69 -30.52 -8.32
C LEU A 206 -9.71 -29.95 -7.33
N VAL A 207 -10.86 -29.47 -7.82
CA VAL A 207 -11.97 -29.00 -6.97
C VAL A 207 -12.44 -30.11 -6.05
N ARG A 208 -12.70 -31.32 -6.57
CA ARG A 208 -13.12 -32.47 -5.77
C ARG A 208 -12.12 -32.86 -4.68
N ASN A 209 -10.82 -32.77 -4.97
CA ASN A 209 -9.76 -33.00 -3.97
C ASN A 209 -9.73 -31.88 -2.91
N LEU A 210 -9.91 -30.61 -3.30
CA LEU A 210 -10.04 -29.49 -2.35
C LEU A 210 -11.28 -29.62 -1.45
N GLU A 211 -12.41 -30.06 -1.99
CA GLU A 211 -13.65 -30.35 -1.22
C GLU A 211 -13.43 -31.43 -0.15
N THR A 212 -12.52 -32.40 -0.36
CA THR A 212 -12.16 -33.37 0.68
C THR A 212 -11.23 -32.82 1.76
N GLN A 213 -10.56 -31.69 1.52
CA GLN A 213 -9.64 -31.06 2.46
C GLN A 213 -10.23 -29.83 3.17
N LEU A 214 -11.26 -29.20 2.60
CA LEU A 214 -11.83 -27.93 3.07
C LEU A 214 -13.34 -28.06 3.30
N SER A 215 -13.77 -27.90 4.55
CA SER A 215 -15.19 -27.78 4.90
C SER A 215 -15.67 -26.32 4.79
N PRO A 216 -16.59 -25.98 3.87
CA PRO A 216 -17.08 -24.61 3.71
C PRO A 216 -17.94 -24.15 4.89
N LEU A 217 -17.79 -22.89 5.31
CA LEU A 217 -18.58 -22.29 6.41
C LEU A 217 -20.06 -22.08 6.05
N SER A 218 -20.36 -21.88 4.76
CA SER A 218 -21.70 -21.75 4.21
C SER A 218 -21.73 -22.42 2.84
N GLN A 219 -22.85 -23.04 2.48
CA GLN A 219 -23.16 -23.38 1.10
C GLN A 219 -23.51 -22.11 0.31
N LEU A 220 -23.39 -22.17 -1.02
CA LEU A 220 -23.84 -21.12 -1.93
C LEU A 220 -25.38 -21.14 -1.99
N LYS A 221 -26.02 -20.26 -1.22
CA LYS A 221 -27.48 -20.07 -1.23
C LYS A 221 -27.86 -18.94 -2.18
N GLU A 222 -28.93 -19.14 -2.96
CA GLU A 222 -29.49 -18.13 -3.87
C GLU A 222 -30.23 -16.99 -3.16
N LYS A 223 -30.57 -17.16 -1.88
CA LYS A 223 -31.25 -16.16 -1.03
C LYS A 223 -30.62 -16.06 0.36
N VAL A 224 -30.85 -14.95 1.04
CA VAL A 224 -30.48 -14.75 2.45
C VAL A 224 -31.77 -14.85 3.25
N ASP A 225 -31.83 -15.79 4.19
CA ASP A 225 -33.08 -16.02 4.93
C ASP A 225 -33.30 -14.93 5.99
N GLU A 226 -32.23 -14.33 6.53
CA GLU A 226 -32.25 -13.36 7.63
C GLU A 226 -32.29 -11.88 7.22
N LEU A 227 -32.54 -11.56 5.94
CA LEU A 227 -32.47 -10.19 5.41
C LEU A 227 -33.63 -9.88 4.47
N VAL A 228 -34.22 -8.69 4.62
CA VAL A 228 -35.15 -8.11 3.64
C VAL A 228 -34.88 -6.62 3.46
N PHE A 229 -34.91 -6.18 2.20
CA PHE A 229 -34.83 -4.77 1.80
C PHE A 229 -36.21 -4.21 1.45
N ILE A 230 -36.32 -2.88 1.46
CA ILE A 230 -37.57 -2.18 1.13
C ILE A 230 -37.94 -2.38 -0.34
N SER A 231 -37.01 -2.21 -1.29
CA SER A 231 -37.34 -2.23 -2.73
C SER A 231 -36.42 -3.11 -3.60
N LYS A 232 -35.13 -3.19 -3.28
CA LYS A 232 -34.13 -3.92 -4.08
C LYS A 232 -34.08 -5.41 -3.70
N ARG A 233 -33.65 -6.24 -4.64
CA ARG A 233 -33.39 -7.68 -4.42
C ARG A 233 -31.95 -7.99 -4.82
N PRO A 234 -31.15 -8.65 -3.96
CA PRO A 234 -29.85 -9.19 -4.36
C PRO A 234 -30.02 -10.26 -5.43
N TYR A 235 -29.09 -10.30 -6.38
CA TYR A 235 -28.91 -11.44 -7.27
C TYR A 235 -28.38 -12.67 -6.48
N PRO A 236 -28.55 -13.91 -6.97
CA PRO A 236 -28.13 -15.12 -6.26
C PRO A 236 -26.66 -15.10 -5.78
N GLN A 237 -25.74 -14.58 -6.60
CA GLN A 237 -24.32 -14.44 -6.25
C GLN A 237 -24.11 -13.43 -5.11
N GLN A 238 -24.83 -12.31 -5.12
CA GLN A 238 -24.80 -11.33 -4.03
C GLN A 238 -25.39 -11.94 -2.73
N ALA A 239 -26.47 -12.71 -2.84
CA ALA A 239 -27.03 -13.42 -1.70
C ALA A 239 -26.03 -14.44 -1.11
N ALA A 240 -25.29 -15.17 -1.95
CA ALA A 240 -24.25 -16.09 -1.50
C ALA A 240 -23.11 -15.36 -0.73
N ILE A 241 -22.66 -14.21 -1.23
CA ILE A 241 -21.66 -13.36 -0.55
C ILE A 241 -22.18 -12.85 0.80
N ILE A 242 -23.43 -12.36 0.85
CA ILE A 242 -24.05 -11.94 2.12
C ILE A 242 -24.08 -13.11 3.11
N ASN A 243 -24.57 -14.29 2.72
CA ASN A 243 -24.59 -15.48 3.58
C ASN A 243 -23.18 -15.85 4.11
N GLY A 244 -22.18 -15.85 3.23
CA GLY A 244 -20.78 -16.09 3.60
C GLY A 244 -20.26 -15.08 4.64
N ALA A 245 -20.60 -13.80 4.49
CA ALA A 245 -20.22 -12.77 5.43
C ALA A 245 -20.95 -12.90 6.79
N LEU A 246 -22.23 -13.30 6.78
CA LEU A 246 -23.00 -13.57 8.00
C LEU A 246 -22.42 -14.71 8.83
N GLU A 247 -21.95 -15.80 8.19
CA GLU A 247 -21.21 -16.85 8.90
C GLU A 247 -19.80 -16.38 9.30
N ARG A 248 -19.07 -15.67 8.43
CA ARG A 248 -17.71 -15.21 8.77
C ARG A 248 -17.67 -14.29 9.99
N LEU A 249 -18.64 -13.39 10.12
CA LEU A 249 -18.80 -12.50 11.26
C LEU A 249 -19.32 -13.22 12.53
N THR A 250 -19.82 -14.45 12.41
CA THR A 250 -20.11 -15.30 13.57
C THR A 250 -18.81 -15.84 14.19
N TYR A 251 -17.88 -16.36 13.37
CA TYR A 251 -16.63 -16.98 13.84
C TYR A 251 -15.45 -16.02 14.08
N GLY A 252 -15.53 -14.77 13.66
CA GLY A 252 -14.51 -13.78 14.00
C GLY A 252 -14.93 -12.35 13.74
N ASN A 253 -13.98 -11.41 13.86
CA ASN A 253 -14.31 -10.00 14.06
C ASN A 253 -14.28 -9.14 12.80
N TYR A 254 -13.67 -9.62 11.72
CA TYR A 254 -13.63 -8.91 10.45
C TYR A 254 -13.97 -9.81 9.26
N VAL A 255 -14.39 -9.19 8.17
CA VAL A 255 -14.57 -9.79 6.85
C VAL A 255 -14.17 -8.78 5.78
N PHE A 256 -13.48 -9.24 4.74
CA PHE A 256 -13.22 -8.48 3.51
C PHE A 256 -14.27 -8.83 2.46
N LEU A 257 -14.84 -7.82 1.82
CA LEU A 257 -15.64 -7.95 0.61
C LEU A 257 -14.87 -7.29 -0.53
N VAL A 258 -14.39 -8.15 -1.42
CA VAL A 258 -13.48 -7.85 -2.51
C VAL A 258 -14.28 -7.97 -3.79
N GLU A 259 -15.11 -6.96 -4.02
CA GLU A 259 -16.05 -6.97 -5.13
C GLU A 259 -15.62 -5.98 -6.19
N SER A 260 -15.84 -6.30 -7.46
CA SER A 260 -15.58 -5.38 -8.55
C SER A 260 -16.45 -4.10 -8.48
N MET A 261 -16.10 -3.12 -9.31
CA MET A 261 -16.85 -1.87 -9.39
C MET A 261 -18.17 -2.06 -10.15
N GLY A 262 -19.27 -2.11 -9.42
CA GLY A 262 -20.62 -2.28 -9.96
C GLY A 262 -21.35 -3.49 -9.40
N ALA A 263 -20.64 -4.45 -8.80
CA ALA A 263 -21.20 -5.69 -8.25
C ALA A 263 -22.12 -5.53 -7.00
N GLY A 264 -22.37 -4.31 -6.52
CA GLY A 264 -23.38 -4.03 -5.50
C GLY A 264 -22.90 -3.83 -4.06
N LYS A 265 -21.59 -3.72 -3.80
CA LYS A 265 -20.95 -3.44 -2.48
C LYS A 265 -21.79 -2.69 -1.45
N THR A 266 -22.38 -1.54 -1.82
CA THR A 266 -23.16 -0.70 -0.90
C THR A 266 -24.40 -1.43 -0.37
N LEU A 267 -25.15 -2.10 -1.26
CA LEU A 267 -26.32 -2.90 -0.93
C LEU A 267 -25.93 -4.13 -0.10
N GLN A 268 -24.88 -4.86 -0.52
CA GLN A 268 -24.39 -6.03 0.19
C GLN A 268 -23.91 -5.66 1.60
N GLY A 269 -23.14 -4.57 1.73
CA GLY A 269 -22.65 -4.08 3.00
C GLY A 269 -23.77 -3.73 3.98
N MET A 270 -24.76 -2.93 3.59
CA MET A 270 -25.88 -2.64 4.49
C MET A 270 -26.73 -3.88 4.81
N GLY A 271 -26.87 -4.81 3.87
CA GLY A 271 -27.55 -6.10 4.08
C GLY A 271 -26.85 -7.00 5.08
N ILE A 272 -25.52 -7.07 5.03
CA ILE A 272 -24.69 -7.83 5.98
C ILE A 272 -24.79 -7.25 7.39
N VAL A 273 -24.86 -5.91 7.51
CA VAL A 273 -25.09 -5.26 8.79
C VAL A 273 -26.44 -5.70 9.38
N ASP A 274 -27.55 -5.46 8.67
CA ASP A 274 -28.88 -5.74 9.21
C ASP A 274 -29.11 -7.24 9.42
N GLY A 275 -28.78 -8.06 8.41
CA GLY A 275 -28.90 -9.51 8.45
C GLY A 275 -28.06 -10.16 9.55
N TRP A 276 -26.90 -9.60 9.92
CA TRP A 276 -26.13 -10.14 11.04
C TRP A 276 -26.84 -9.92 12.38
N PHE A 277 -27.41 -8.75 12.62
CA PHE A 277 -28.17 -8.50 13.85
C PHE A 277 -29.49 -9.29 13.90
N VAL A 278 -30.22 -9.42 12.78
CA VAL A 278 -31.40 -10.30 12.68
C VAL A 278 -31.01 -11.75 12.98
N LYS A 279 -29.90 -12.25 12.41
CA LYS A 279 -29.39 -13.60 12.66
C LYS A 279 -28.98 -13.84 14.11
N GLN A 280 -28.28 -12.89 14.76
CA GLN A 280 -27.98 -13.00 16.19
C GLN A 280 -29.25 -12.98 17.04
N TYR A 281 -30.22 -12.14 16.69
CA TYR A 281 -31.50 -12.07 17.42
C TYR A 281 -32.31 -13.37 17.30
N ARG A 282 -32.38 -13.98 16.11
CA ARG A 282 -33.01 -15.30 15.91
C ARG A 282 -32.29 -16.43 16.62
N LYS A 283 -30.95 -16.40 16.71
CA LYS A 283 -30.18 -17.36 17.55
C LYS A 283 -30.53 -17.24 19.04
N GLN A 284 -30.94 -16.06 19.51
CA GLN A 284 -31.41 -15.84 20.88
C GLN A 284 -32.91 -16.13 21.06
N HIS A 285 -33.71 -16.00 20.00
CA HIS A 285 -35.16 -16.17 20.00
C HIS A 285 -35.60 -17.14 18.88
N PRO A 286 -35.35 -18.46 19.00
CA PRO A 286 -35.54 -19.43 17.93
C PRO A 286 -37.01 -19.60 17.46
N GLY A 287 -37.98 -19.10 18.22
CA GLY A 287 -39.40 -19.10 17.84
C GLY A 287 -39.87 -17.91 17.00
N MET A 288 -39.04 -16.87 16.78
CA MET A 288 -39.44 -15.71 15.97
C MET A 288 -39.04 -15.88 14.49
N SER A 289 -40.01 -15.65 13.60
CA SER A 289 -39.77 -15.60 12.16
C SER A 289 -39.16 -14.25 11.76
N VAL A 290 -38.57 -14.21 10.57
CA VAL A 290 -38.02 -12.97 10.00
C VAL A 290 -39.14 -11.98 9.69
N LYS A 291 -40.34 -12.46 9.36
CA LYS A 291 -41.54 -11.63 9.23
C LYS A 291 -41.90 -10.92 10.52
N ASP A 292 -41.87 -11.62 11.65
CA ASP A 292 -42.20 -11.02 12.97
C ASP A 292 -41.19 -9.93 13.33
N ILE A 293 -39.91 -10.18 13.05
CA ILE A 293 -38.82 -9.22 13.31
C ILE A 293 -38.94 -7.96 12.45
N TYR A 294 -39.27 -8.09 11.16
CA TYR A 294 -39.49 -6.93 10.29
C TYR A 294 -40.87 -6.30 10.44
N SER A 295 -41.81 -6.93 11.14
CA SER A 295 -43.10 -6.30 11.52
C SER A 295 -42.98 -5.38 12.73
N ASP A 296 -41.95 -5.54 13.57
CA ASP A 296 -41.68 -4.70 14.74
C ASP A 296 -40.26 -4.09 14.72
N GLY A 297 -40.18 -2.84 14.25
CA GLY A 297 -38.96 -2.04 14.21
C GLY A 297 -38.31 -1.74 15.58
N SER A 298 -38.93 -2.13 16.70
CA SER A 298 -38.38 -1.94 18.04
C SER A 298 -37.41 -3.05 18.48
N LEU A 299 -37.46 -4.23 17.86
CA LEU A 299 -36.74 -5.43 18.35
C LEU A 299 -35.24 -5.37 18.08
N ILE A 300 -34.84 -4.95 16.87
CA ILE A 300 -33.45 -4.91 16.43
C ILE A 300 -32.83 -3.54 16.71
N LYS A 301 -31.80 -3.51 17.57
CA LYS A 301 -31.08 -2.29 17.95
C LYS A 301 -29.58 -2.49 17.81
N TYR A 302 -28.92 -1.61 17.05
CA TYR A 302 -27.47 -1.65 16.83
C TYR A 302 -26.91 -0.28 16.45
N ARG A 303 -25.59 -0.12 16.59
CA ARG A 303 -24.85 1.04 16.12
C ARG A 303 -23.78 0.66 15.11
N THR A 304 -23.91 1.19 13.90
CA THR A 304 -22.95 1.00 12.82
C THR A 304 -22.30 2.33 12.46
N ILE A 305 -20.97 2.35 12.31
CA ILE A 305 -20.24 3.50 11.74
C ILE A 305 -19.64 3.14 10.38
N ILE A 306 -19.82 4.01 9.39
CA ILE A 306 -19.34 3.83 8.02
C ILE A 306 -18.31 4.91 7.73
N MET A 307 -17.08 4.51 7.39
CA MET A 307 -16.04 5.42 6.91
C MET A 307 -15.85 5.24 5.40
N CYS A 308 -16.19 6.26 4.63
CA CYS A 308 -16.19 6.21 3.16
C CYS A 308 -15.54 7.45 2.51
N PRO A 309 -15.25 7.42 1.19
CA PRO A 309 -14.88 8.60 0.42
C PRO A 309 -15.91 9.74 0.55
N PRO A 310 -15.50 11.04 0.53
CA PRO A 310 -16.42 12.15 0.78
C PRO A 310 -17.62 12.21 -0.18
N HIS A 311 -17.43 11.83 -1.44
CA HIS A 311 -18.47 11.82 -2.48
C HIS A 311 -19.47 10.66 -2.33
N LEU A 312 -19.17 9.64 -1.52
CA LEU A 312 -20.10 8.54 -1.24
C LEU A 312 -20.90 8.75 0.06
N VAL A 313 -20.63 9.82 0.83
CA VAL A 313 -21.25 10.05 2.14
C VAL A 313 -22.76 10.21 2.05
N GLU A 314 -23.25 11.07 1.14
CA GLU A 314 -24.69 11.28 0.94
C GLU A 314 -25.32 10.05 0.25
N LYS A 315 -24.66 9.44 -0.74
CA LYS A 315 -25.12 8.19 -1.40
C LYS A 315 -25.34 7.03 -0.42
N TRP A 316 -24.40 6.81 0.50
CA TRP A 316 -24.56 5.82 1.59
C TRP A 316 -25.76 6.17 2.47
N ALA A 317 -25.96 7.46 2.76
CA ALA A 317 -27.05 7.91 3.61
C ALA A 317 -28.42 7.73 2.96
N GLU A 318 -28.55 8.05 1.68
CA GLU A 318 -29.75 7.84 0.86
C GLU A 318 -30.03 6.36 0.71
N SER A 319 -29.05 5.57 0.25
CA SER A 319 -29.23 4.12 0.02
C SER A 319 -29.68 3.36 1.27
N ILE A 320 -29.19 3.74 2.47
CA ILE A 320 -29.62 3.13 3.73
C ILE A 320 -31.07 3.51 4.08
N ARG A 321 -31.48 4.77 3.87
CA ARG A 321 -32.87 5.21 4.09
C ARG A 321 -33.84 4.56 3.10
N GLU A 322 -33.41 4.37 1.85
CA GLU A 322 -34.20 3.76 0.79
C GLU A 322 -34.40 2.26 0.95
N GLU A 323 -33.42 1.53 1.51
CA GLU A 323 -33.43 0.06 1.49
C GLU A 323 -33.50 -0.63 2.84
N VAL A 324 -33.05 -0.02 3.95
CA VAL A 324 -33.00 -0.70 5.26
C VAL A 324 -34.22 -0.32 6.12
N PRO A 325 -35.16 -1.24 6.41
CA PRO A 325 -36.34 -0.93 7.19
C PRO A 325 -35.99 -0.41 8.59
N TYR A 326 -36.61 0.70 8.98
CA TYR A 326 -36.46 1.42 10.27
C TYR A 326 -35.07 2.02 10.55
N ALA A 327 -34.22 2.20 9.53
CA ALA A 327 -32.88 2.77 9.72
C ALA A 327 -32.90 4.29 10.02
N LYS A 328 -32.17 4.70 11.06
CA LYS A 328 -31.89 6.11 11.39
C LYS A 328 -30.47 6.44 10.98
N VAL A 329 -30.29 7.46 10.14
CA VAL A 329 -28.99 7.82 9.53
C VAL A 329 -28.54 9.23 9.91
N GLU A 330 -27.38 9.36 10.55
CA GLU A 330 -26.72 10.63 10.86
C GLU A 330 -25.35 10.75 10.18
N ILE A 331 -25.11 11.87 9.50
CA ILE A 331 -23.81 12.16 8.87
C ILE A 331 -22.97 13.01 9.82
N LEU A 332 -21.81 12.49 10.21
CA LEU A 332 -20.86 13.10 11.13
C LEU A 332 -19.96 14.08 10.38
N LYS A 333 -20.34 15.36 10.39
CA LYS A 333 -19.60 16.48 9.79
C LYS A 333 -18.76 17.22 10.85
N GLU A 334 -19.21 17.25 12.11
CA GLU A 334 -18.60 18.07 13.16
C GLU A 334 -18.40 17.37 14.52
N LEU A 335 -17.42 17.88 15.28
CA LEU A 335 -17.11 17.40 16.63
C LEU A 335 -18.28 17.59 17.63
N ALA A 336 -19.12 18.62 17.42
CA ALA A 336 -20.28 18.89 18.27
C ALA A 336 -21.28 17.72 18.26
N GLN A 337 -21.48 17.07 17.11
CA GLN A 337 -22.31 15.87 16.98
C GLN A 337 -21.77 14.73 17.85
N LEU A 338 -20.46 14.48 17.83
CA LEU A 338 -19.82 13.46 18.69
C LEU A 338 -19.96 13.75 20.19
N VAL A 339 -19.98 15.04 20.58
CA VAL A 339 -20.28 15.45 21.96
C VAL A 339 -21.75 15.15 22.30
N LYS A 340 -22.70 15.43 21.39
CA LYS A 340 -24.12 15.06 21.55
C LYS A 340 -24.30 13.54 21.67
N LEU A 341 -23.64 12.72 20.84
CA LEU A 341 -23.66 11.26 20.93
C LEU A 341 -23.10 10.73 22.27
N ARG A 342 -22.04 11.35 22.78
CA ARG A 342 -21.49 11.01 24.11
C ARG A 342 -22.50 11.27 25.23
N LYS A 343 -23.32 12.31 25.14
CA LYS A 343 -24.40 12.61 26.11
C LYS A 343 -25.58 11.62 26.02
N LYS A 344 -25.95 11.17 24.81
CA LYS A 344 -27.05 10.19 24.58
C LYS A 344 -26.82 8.80 25.22
N GLY A 345 -25.60 8.47 25.64
CA GLY A 345 -25.29 7.23 26.36
C GLY A 345 -25.08 6.00 25.46
N LYS A 346 -24.60 4.90 26.06
CA LYS A 346 -24.04 3.75 25.32
C LYS A 346 -25.06 2.77 24.71
N LYS A 347 -26.33 2.77 25.13
CA LYS A 347 -27.36 1.87 24.57
C LYS A 347 -27.89 2.41 23.25
N ALA A 348 -28.00 1.55 22.24
CA ALA A 348 -28.69 1.83 20.98
C ALA A 348 -30.21 1.88 21.21
N GLN A 349 -30.89 2.79 20.52
CA GLN A 349 -32.34 2.98 20.60
C GLN A 349 -33.10 2.36 19.42
N GLY A 350 -32.40 2.08 18.32
CA GLY A 350 -32.92 1.43 17.10
C GLY A 350 -31.77 1.00 16.20
N LYS A 351 -32.03 0.90 14.89
CA LYS A 351 -31.01 0.68 13.85
C LYS A 351 -30.31 2.01 13.51
N GLU A 352 -29.19 2.30 14.18
CA GLU A 352 -28.49 3.59 14.08
C GLU A 352 -27.25 3.49 13.18
N PHE A 353 -27.26 4.23 12.06
CA PHE A 353 -26.14 4.34 11.12
C PHE A 353 -25.49 5.73 11.19
N TYR A 354 -24.17 5.74 11.35
CA TYR A 354 -23.34 6.94 11.44
C TYR A 354 -22.33 6.98 10.30
N ILE A 355 -22.37 8.01 9.45
CA ILE A 355 -21.50 8.08 8.28
C ILE A 355 -20.46 9.19 8.47
N ILE A 356 -19.17 8.87 8.31
CA ILE A 356 -18.07 9.80 8.43
C ILE A 356 -17.18 9.75 7.18
N SER A 357 -16.84 10.91 6.61
CA SER A 357 -15.89 10.92 5.49
C SER A 357 -14.47 10.61 5.98
N LYS A 358 -13.70 9.86 5.18
CA LYS A 358 -12.27 9.60 5.42
C LYS A 358 -11.42 10.88 5.56
N ASP A 359 -11.92 12.02 5.09
CA ASP A 359 -11.24 13.32 5.18
C ASP A 359 -11.66 14.16 6.39
N SER A 360 -12.90 14.02 6.86
CA SER A 360 -13.38 14.65 8.09
C SER A 360 -12.76 14.00 9.34
N GLY A 361 -12.44 12.70 9.27
CA GLY A 361 -11.79 11.97 10.36
C GLY A 361 -10.32 12.33 10.60
N LYS A 362 -9.57 12.73 9.56
CA LYS A 362 -8.10 12.66 9.54
C LYS A 362 -7.36 13.88 10.10
N LEU A 363 -7.90 15.09 9.97
CA LEU A 363 -7.16 16.33 10.26
C LEU A 363 -7.33 16.80 11.71
N SER A 364 -6.20 17.06 12.38
CA SER A 364 -6.14 17.76 13.66
C SER A 364 -5.56 19.16 13.48
N TYR A 365 -5.33 19.87 14.57
CA TYR A 365 -4.65 21.17 14.60
C TYR A 365 -3.21 21.12 14.03
N SER A 366 -2.76 22.24 13.47
CA SER A 366 -1.36 22.42 13.04
C SER A 366 -0.42 22.55 14.24
N TYR A 367 0.87 22.26 14.04
CA TYR A 367 1.93 22.47 15.04
C TYR A 367 2.87 23.60 14.64
N ILE A 368 3.49 24.26 15.64
CA ILE A 368 4.61 25.21 15.50
C ILE A 368 5.78 24.74 16.36
N PRO A 369 7.05 25.00 15.98
CA PRO A 369 8.18 24.79 16.87
C PRO A 369 8.05 25.66 18.14
N VAL A 370 8.32 25.05 19.30
CA VAL A 370 8.35 25.72 20.60
C VAL A 370 9.72 26.37 20.91
N PRO A 371 10.88 25.76 20.57
CA PRO A 371 12.19 26.37 20.83
C PRO A 371 12.31 27.75 20.19
N ASN A 372 12.75 28.74 20.98
CA ASN A 372 12.72 30.15 20.58
C ASN A 372 13.99 30.94 20.96
N GLN A 373 15.01 30.25 21.46
CA GLN A 373 16.28 30.80 21.92
C GLN A 373 17.43 29.94 21.41
N ILE A 374 18.42 30.61 20.82
CA ILE A 374 19.71 30.04 20.41
C ILE A 374 20.73 30.50 21.44
N LYS A 375 21.54 29.59 22.00
CA LYS A 375 22.59 29.93 22.99
C LYS A 375 23.84 29.08 22.78
N LYS A 376 25.01 29.61 23.17
CA LYS A 376 26.26 28.85 23.25
C LYS A 376 26.47 28.33 24.67
N LYS A 377 26.39 27.01 24.87
CA LYS A 377 26.44 26.35 26.19
C LYS A 377 27.11 24.97 26.09
N THR A 378 27.56 24.41 27.21
CA THR A 378 27.83 22.96 27.28
C THR A 378 26.53 22.18 27.07
N ALA A 379 26.60 21.05 26.36
CA ALA A 379 25.46 20.18 26.14
C ALA A 379 25.33 19.16 27.28
N GLY A 380 24.09 18.82 27.65
CA GLY A 380 23.79 17.73 28.57
C GLY A 380 23.44 16.46 27.79
N ILE A 381 24.16 15.37 28.02
CA ILE A 381 23.91 14.07 27.38
C ILE A 381 23.28 13.13 28.43
N PRO A 382 22.06 12.59 28.20
CA PRO A 382 21.45 11.63 29.10
C PRO A 382 22.13 10.26 28.96
N ILE A 383 22.79 9.82 30.03
CA ILE A 383 23.41 8.51 30.15
C ILE A 383 22.64 7.62 31.14
N CYS A 384 22.75 6.31 30.96
CA CYS A 384 22.20 5.32 31.88
C CYS A 384 22.93 5.37 33.22
N ARG A 385 22.20 5.26 34.34
CA ARG A 385 22.83 5.19 35.68
C ARG A 385 23.65 3.91 35.89
N ASN A 386 23.24 2.80 35.28
CA ASN A 386 23.86 1.48 35.51
C ASN A 386 25.07 1.24 34.59
N CYS A 387 24.87 1.27 33.26
CA CYS A 387 25.92 0.93 32.29
C CYS A 387 26.61 2.13 31.62
N GLU A 388 26.36 3.36 32.07
CA GLU A 388 26.84 4.64 31.48
C GLU A 388 26.52 4.89 29.98
N ASN A 389 25.93 3.95 29.25
CA ASN A 389 25.59 4.11 27.84
C ASN A 389 24.63 5.29 27.60
N VAL A 390 24.83 6.00 26.49
CA VAL A 390 23.96 7.11 26.07
C VAL A 390 22.56 6.59 25.80
N VAL A 391 21.55 7.13 26.49
CA VAL A 391 20.17 6.68 26.36
C VAL A 391 19.52 7.32 25.14
N SER A 392 18.90 6.50 24.30
CA SER A 392 18.08 6.91 23.16
C SER A 392 16.61 7.03 23.57
N GLY A 393 15.90 8.02 23.02
CA GLY A 393 14.47 8.24 23.29
C GLY A 393 14.17 9.07 24.54
N GLY A 394 12.93 9.59 24.59
CA GLY A 394 12.45 10.54 25.60
C GLY A 394 12.17 9.91 26.97
N ARG A 395 11.46 10.63 27.85
CA ARG A 395 11.04 10.11 29.17
C ARG A 395 10.33 8.76 29.02
N GLY A 396 10.89 7.74 29.65
CA GLY A 396 10.31 6.39 29.70
C GLY A 396 11.00 5.33 28.83
N SER A 397 11.88 5.70 27.89
CA SER A 397 12.73 4.70 27.23
C SER A 397 13.65 3.98 28.23
N ILE A 398 13.80 2.68 28.03
CA ILE A 398 14.56 1.76 28.88
C ILE A 398 15.94 1.58 28.22
N CYS A 399 17.01 1.56 29.02
CA CYS A 399 18.34 1.25 28.49
C CYS A 399 18.44 -0.25 28.13
N GLN A 400 19.38 -0.64 27.27
CA GLN A 400 19.60 -2.05 26.92
C GLN A 400 19.87 -2.95 28.14
N CYS A 401 20.36 -2.39 29.25
CA CYS A 401 20.54 -3.10 30.53
C CYS A 401 19.30 -3.10 31.45
N GLY A 402 18.11 -2.74 30.97
CA GLY A 402 16.86 -2.72 31.75
C GLY A 402 16.65 -1.49 32.65
N GLU A 403 17.71 -0.73 32.96
CA GLU A 403 17.62 0.46 33.81
C GLU A 403 16.85 1.62 33.15
N ARG A 404 16.05 2.33 33.96
CA ARG A 404 15.20 3.47 33.59
C ARG A 404 15.77 4.81 34.08
N ASN A 405 16.58 4.79 35.14
CA ASN A 405 17.20 5.97 35.74
C ASN A 405 18.33 6.53 34.88
N ARG A 406 18.38 7.86 34.76
CA ARG A 406 19.31 8.57 33.88
C ARG A 406 20.02 9.70 34.61
N ILE A 407 21.25 9.97 34.21
CA ILE A 407 22.07 11.09 34.68
C ILE A 407 22.45 11.94 33.46
N ILE A 408 22.47 13.26 33.61
CA ILE A 408 22.86 14.18 32.53
C ILE A 408 24.35 14.51 32.68
N LYS A 409 25.19 13.91 31.84
CA LYS A 409 26.64 14.16 31.78
C LYS A 409 26.88 15.38 30.88
N LYS A 410 27.56 16.42 31.38
CA LYS A 410 27.84 17.65 30.62
C LYS A 410 29.09 17.50 29.77
N THR A 411 29.06 18.02 28.55
CA THR A 411 30.25 18.14 27.68
C THR A 411 31.24 19.15 28.25
N ARG A 412 32.54 18.95 27.95
CA ARG A 412 33.59 19.95 28.25
C ARG A 412 33.48 21.16 27.32
N GLU A 413 33.15 20.93 26.05
CA GLU A 413 33.02 21.95 25.02
C GLU A 413 31.67 22.67 25.04
N ARG A 414 31.65 23.90 24.53
CA ARG A 414 30.45 24.76 24.43
C ARG A 414 30.02 24.91 22.97
N TYR A 415 28.87 24.36 22.64
CA TYR A 415 28.29 24.37 21.29
C TYR A 415 27.18 25.41 21.16
N LEU A 416 26.85 25.80 19.93
CA LEU A 416 25.77 26.73 19.59
C LEU A 416 24.57 25.93 19.06
N GLY A 417 23.39 26.15 19.63
CA GLY A 417 22.16 25.50 19.16
C GLY A 417 20.91 26.04 19.83
N LEU A 418 19.76 25.44 19.49
CA LEU A 418 18.51 25.72 20.18
C LEU A 418 18.51 25.12 21.60
N ILE A 419 17.87 25.80 22.54
CA ILE A 419 17.67 25.30 23.91
C ILE A 419 16.23 24.81 24.14
N CYS A 420 16.10 23.78 24.98
CA CYS A 420 14.82 23.31 25.47
C CYS A 420 14.14 24.38 26.35
N PRO A 421 12.85 24.70 26.11
CA PRO A 421 12.12 25.68 26.91
C PRO A 421 11.84 25.21 28.35
N GLU A 422 11.79 23.90 28.61
CA GLU A 422 11.51 23.35 29.95
C GLU A 422 12.77 23.13 30.79
N CYS A 423 13.80 22.46 30.26
CA CYS A 423 15.00 22.11 31.03
C CYS A 423 16.22 23.03 30.81
N GLY A 424 16.18 23.93 29.82
CA GLY A 424 17.28 24.86 29.54
C GLY A 424 18.59 24.22 29.06
N GLU A 425 18.57 22.94 28.67
CA GLU A 425 19.69 22.28 27.99
C GLU A 425 19.61 22.41 26.46
N LEU A 426 20.76 22.25 25.80
CA LEU A 426 20.84 22.22 24.33
C LEU A 426 20.02 21.05 23.77
N LEU A 427 19.36 21.30 22.64
CA LEU A 427 18.60 20.29 21.94
C LEU A 427 19.53 19.41 21.12
N LEU A 428 19.38 18.09 21.33
CA LEU A 428 20.10 17.02 20.64
C LEU A 428 19.10 16.19 19.86
N HIS A 429 19.58 15.42 18.88
CA HIS A 429 18.77 14.43 18.17
C HIS A 429 17.99 13.55 19.17
N ALA A 430 16.66 13.56 19.09
CA ALA A 430 15.77 12.89 20.04
C ALA A 430 15.89 11.36 19.98
N GLU A 431 16.11 10.83 18.77
CA GLU A 431 16.30 9.42 18.44
C GLU A 431 17.61 9.22 17.67
N GLY A 432 18.11 7.98 17.64
CA GLY A 432 19.40 7.65 17.00
C GLY A 432 20.63 8.04 17.81
N ASN A 433 21.80 7.91 17.18
CA ASN A 433 23.09 8.27 17.77
C ASN A 433 23.21 9.80 17.96
N VAL A 434 23.71 10.22 19.13
CA VAL A 434 23.97 11.64 19.44
C VAL A 434 25.21 12.14 18.69
N TYR A 435 26.10 11.24 18.29
CA TYR A 435 27.32 11.57 17.54
C TYR A 435 27.14 11.34 16.04
N ASP A 436 27.89 12.09 15.23
CA ASP A 436 28.10 11.81 13.80
C ASP A 436 29.25 10.82 13.56
N GLU A 437 29.52 10.51 12.30
CA GLU A 437 30.57 9.58 11.88
C GLU A 437 31.99 10.09 12.22
N ASN A 438 32.12 11.40 12.44
CA ASN A 438 33.36 12.08 12.81
C ASN A 438 33.49 12.30 14.33
N GLY A 439 32.52 11.85 15.12
CA GLY A 439 32.49 12.00 16.58
C GLY A 439 31.98 13.36 17.11
N TYR A 440 31.44 14.23 16.26
CA TYR A 440 30.84 15.51 16.70
C TYR A 440 29.41 15.33 17.22
N LEU A 441 29.00 16.22 18.13
CA LEU A 441 27.68 16.18 18.76
C LEU A 441 26.59 16.76 17.82
N LYS A 442 25.58 15.94 17.49
CA LYS A 442 24.43 16.33 16.66
C LYS A 442 23.45 17.20 17.44
N ILE A 443 23.57 18.51 17.25
CA ILE A 443 22.84 19.55 17.96
C ILE A 443 21.83 20.19 17.02
N LEU A 444 20.60 20.36 17.50
CA LEU A 444 19.52 20.90 16.68
C LEU A 444 19.63 22.42 16.53
N THR A 445 19.72 22.87 15.29
CA THR A 445 19.68 24.27 14.88
C THR A 445 18.26 24.68 14.46
N PRO A 446 17.96 25.97 14.24
CA PRO A 446 16.67 26.40 13.70
C PRO A 446 16.27 25.76 12.37
N GLU A 447 17.25 25.41 11.55
CA GLU A 447 17.06 24.83 10.21
C GLU A 447 16.50 23.39 10.31
N ASP A 448 16.92 22.62 11.32
CA ASP A 448 16.37 21.28 11.62
C ASP A 448 14.87 21.30 11.98
N PHE A 449 14.32 22.45 12.35
CA PHE A 449 12.89 22.62 12.67
C PHE A 449 12.05 23.06 11.45
N ALA A 450 12.60 23.02 10.23
CA ALA A 450 11.85 23.28 9.01
C ALA A 450 10.60 22.39 8.85
N VAL A 451 10.72 21.11 9.26
CA VAL A 451 9.64 20.10 9.23
C VAL A 451 9.73 19.24 10.49
N GLN A 452 8.59 18.85 11.07
CA GLN A 452 8.54 17.92 12.21
C GLN A 452 8.94 16.50 11.78
N ASN A 453 9.93 15.91 12.47
CA ASN A 453 10.47 14.59 12.21
C ASN A 453 10.78 13.85 13.53
N SER A 454 11.23 12.59 13.46
CA SER A 454 11.61 11.81 14.66
C SER A 454 12.75 12.44 15.45
N VAL A 455 13.67 13.12 14.77
CA VAL A 455 14.86 13.77 15.34
C VAL A 455 14.51 14.98 16.20
N ASN A 456 13.48 15.76 15.86
CA ASN A 456 13.13 17.03 16.50
C ASN A 456 11.81 17.02 17.28
N HIS A 457 11.17 15.86 17.48
CA HIS A 457 9.83 15.79 18.09
C HIS A 457 9.81 16.12 19.60
N PHE A 458 10.82 15.68 20.36
CA PHE A 458 10.90 15.85 21.82
C PHE A 458 12.33 16.10 22.31
N CYS A 459 12.49 16.68 23.49
CA CYS A 459 13.80 16.87 24.11
C CYS A 459 14.35 15.55 24.65
N ARG A 460 15.52 15.11 24.17
CA ARG A 460 16.21 13.90 24.67
C ARG A 460 16.47 13.92 26.18
N CYS A 461 16.69 15.11 26.76
CA CYS A 461 17.05 15.27 28.18
C CYS A 461 15.86 15.17 29.13
N CYS A 462 14.76 15.89 28.87
CA CYS A 462 13.61 15.96 29.79
C CYS A 462 12.29 15.36 29.25
N GLY A 463 12.23 15.01 27.96
CA GLY A 463 11.00 14.52 27.30
C GLY A 463 10.00 15.60 26.89
N ALA A 464 10.30 16.89 27.06
CA ALA A 464 9.44 17.98 26.63
C ALA A 464 9.12 17.91 25.13
N VAL A 465 7.84 18.09 24.75
CA VAL A 465 7.44 18.11 23.33
C VAL A 465 7.88 19.42 22.70
N LEU A 466 8.62 19.36 21.59
CA LEU A 466 9.23 20.54 20.97
C LEU A 466 8.31 21.22 19.93
N TRP A 467 7.08 20.72 19.79
CA TRP A 467 6.07 21.16 18.85
C TRP A 467 4.74 21.41 19.59
N ALA A 468 4.17 22.61 19.45
CA ALA A 468 2.94 22.99 20.14
C ALA A 468 1.74 23.17 19.19
N PRO A 469 0.51 22.81 19.62
CA PRO A 469 -0.72 23.10 18.89
C PRO A 469 -0.85 24.59 18.56
N THR A 470 -1.13 24.90 17.30
CA THR A 470 -1.27 26.28 16.81
C THR A 470 -2.62 26.48 16.17
N VAL A 471 -3.59 26.76 17.04
CA VAL A 471 -4.99 27.01 16.68
C VAL A 471 -5.34 28.49 16.80
N LYS A 472 -6.35 28.92 16.04
CA LYS A 472 -7.01 30.22 16.24
C LYS A 472 -7.55 30.29 17.67
N GLN A 473 -7.05 31.25 18.45
CA GLN A 473 -7.56 31.51 19.80
C GLN A 473 -8.98 32.05 19.70
N MET A 474 -9.88 31.58 20.56
CA MET A 474 -11.17 32.23 20.76
C MET A 474 -10.97 33.30 21.83
N ASP A 475 -11.13 34.56 21.43
CA ASP A 475 -10.99 35.70 22.32
C ASP A 475 -12.35 36.00 22.96
N ASN A 476 -12.76 35.14 23.90
CA ASN A 476 -14.02 35.27 24.65
C ASN A 476 -13.97 36.41 25.70
N ARG A 477 -13.21 37.48 25.43
CA ARG A 477 -12.95 38.56 26.38
C ARG A 477 -13.65 39.82 25.90
N ILE A 478 -14.48 40.42 26.76
CA ILE A 478 -15.07 41.74 26.53
C ILE A 478 -14.01 42.80 26.87
N PHE A 479 -13.03 43.00 25.97
CA PHE A 479 -12.07 44.10 26.06
C PHE A 479 -12.28 45.10 24.93
N PHE A 480 -12.46 46.38 25.28
CA PHE A 480 -12.54 47.50 24.35
C PHE A 480 -11.26 47.72 23.50
N GLN A 481 -10.17 47.02 23.82
CA GLN A 481 -8.96 46.97 22.99
C GLN A 481 -8.49 45.52 22.80
N LYS A 482 -8.39 45.08 21.54
CA LYS A 482 -7.77 43.80 21.20
C LYS A 482 -6.30 43.80 21.64
N PRO A 483 -5.81 42.77 22.36
CA PRO A 483 -4.42 42.73 22.80
C PRO A 483 -3.47 42.75 21.60
N LYS A 484 -2.39 43.56 21.67
CA LYS A 484 -1.39 43.66 20.60
C LYS A 484 -0.85 42.26 20.27
N LYS A 485 -1.01 41.83 19.01
CA LYS A 485 -0.53 40.53 18.52
C LYS A 485 0.98 40.41 18.79
N LYS A 486 1.38 39.51 19.69
CA LYS A 486 2.81 39.19 19.91
C LYS A 486 3.40 38.63 18.62
N ILE A 487 4.46 39.26 18.11
CA ILE A 487 5.20 38.77 16.94
C ILE A 487 5.78 37.40 17.27
N LYS A 488 5.36 36.36 16.53
CA LYS A 488 5.90 35.01 16.68
C LYS A 488 7.28 34.93 16.04
N LYS A 489 8.24 34.30 16.73
CA LYS A 489 9.62 34.12 16.22
C LYS A 489 9.73 33.19 15.02
N TRP A 490 8.75 32.31 14.82
CA TRP A 490 8.66 31.42 13.67
C TRP A 490 7.67 31.97 12.64
N LYS A 491 8.05 31.90 11.37
CA LYS A 491 7.26 32.20 10.18
C LYS A 491 7.12 30.90 9.37
N LYS A 492 6.02 30.76 8.62
CA LYS A 492 5.82 29.63 7.72
C LYS A 492 5.92 30.15 6.29
N ILE A 493 6.66 29.46 5.43
CA ILE A 493 6.76 29.80 4.00
C ILE A 493 6.41 28.61 3.11
N SER A 494 6.10 28.89 1.85
CA SER A 494 5.90 27.94 0.77
C SER A 494 6.80 28.32 -0.41
N HIS A 495 7.46 27.34 -1.05
CA HIS A 495 8.34 27.55 -2.21
C HIS A 495 8.39 26.28 -3.09
N PHE A 496 8.94 26.36 -4.31
CA PHE A 496 8.96 25.22 -5.23
C PHE A 496 9.92 24.09 -4.76
N SER A 497 9.53 22.84 -5.01
CA SER A 497 10.31 21.67 -4.62
C SER A 497 11.44 21.33 -5.59
N ASN A 498 11.36 21.78 -6.84
CA ASN A 498 12.33 21.57 -7.92
C ASN A 498 12.36 22.77 -8.89
N ARG A 499 13.42 22.86 -9.71
CA ARG A 499 13.61 23.97 -10.67
C ARG A 499 12.63 23.97 -11.83
N ALA A 500 11.98 22.84 -12.12
CA ALA A 500 10.88 22.74 -13.06
C ALA A 500 9.55 23.37 -12.55
N LYS A 501 9.52 23.96 -11.35
CA LYS A 501 8.38 24.71 -10.76
C LYS A 501 7.04 23.96 -10.68
N LYS A 502 7.01 22.63 -10.77
CA LYS A 502 5.77 21.83 -10.84
C LYS A 502 5.06 21.58 -9.50
N ALA A 503 5.74 21.70 -8.35
CA ALA A 503 5.13 21.45 -7.03
C ALA A 503 5.75 22.34 -5.93
N ARG A 504 4.97 22.69 -4.90
CA ARG A 504 5.39 23.56 -3.77
C ARG A 504 5.48 22.78 -2.45
N LYS A 505 6.47 23.08 -1.61
CA LYS A 505 6.66 22.53 -0.25
C LYS A 505 6.60 23.66 0.79
N SER A 506 6.00 23.38 1.96
CA SER A 506 5.85 24.37 3.05
C SER A 506 6.72 24.04 4.25
N VAL A 507 7.46 25.03 4.78
CA VAL A 507 8.43 24.87 5.88
C VAL A 507 8.32 25.97 6.94
N TRP A 508 8.84 25.70 8.13
CA TRP A 508 9.01 26.69 9.21
C TRP A 508 10.40 27.32 9.19
N ILE A 509 10.48 28.64 9.36
CA ILE A 509 11.76 29.38 9.41
C ILE A 509 11.74 30.32 10.61
N MET A 510 12.86 30.42 11.33
CA MET A 510 13.02 31.40 12.40
C MET A 510 13.31 32.78 11.79
N ARG A 511 12.56 33.80 12.21
CA ARG A 511 12.75 35.20 11.78
C ARG A 511 14.20 35.63 12.00
N GLY A 512 14.81 36.22 10.98
CA GLY A 512 16.23 36.60 10.97
C GLY A 512 17.20 35.53 10.43
N ARG A 513 16.69 34.37 9.96
CA ARG A 513 17.50 33.34 9.27
C ARG A 513 16.99 32.96 7.87
N GLU A 514 16.14 33.81 7.28
CA GLU A 514 15.52 33.54 5.97
C GLU A 514 16.57 33.41 4.86
N GLU A 515 17.61 34.23 4.85
CA GLU A 515 18.71 34.12 3.87
C GLU A 515 19.53 32.82 3.98
N VAL A 516 19.71 32.28 5.19
CA VAL A 516 20.51 31.06 5.40
C VAL A 516 19.80 29.90 4.72
N TYR A 517 18.50 29.73 5.03
CA TYR A 517 17.66 28.71 4.41
C TYR A 517 17.56 28.88 2.88
N LYS A 518 17.40 30.12 2.39
CA LYS A 518 17.36 30.44 0.95
C LYS A 518 18.67 30.07 0.24
N LYS A 519 19.83 30.38 0.84
CA LYS A 519 21.16 30.03 0.29
C LYS A 519 21.39 28.51 0.28
N GLU A 520 21.06 27.82 1.36
CA GLU A 520 21.17 26.34 1.46
C GLU A 520 20.28 25.60 0.45
N ASN A 521 19.12 26.15 0.12
CA ASN A 521 18.16 25.53 -0.80
C ASN A 521 18.18 26.15 -2.22
N MET A 522 19.03 27.14 -2.48
CA MET A 522 19.12 27.90 -3.75
C MET A 522 17.79 28.53 -4.22
N ILE A 523 17.05 29.18 -3.31
CA ILE A 523 15.72 29.77 -3.57
C ILE A 523 15.81 31.30 -3.69
N THR A 524 15.08 31.89 -4.64
CA THR A 524 14.94 33.35 -4.80
C THR A 524 13.74 33.91 -4.04
N ASP A 525 13.72 35.22 -3.80
CA ASP A 525 12.65 35.87 -3.02
C ASP A 525 11.28 35.81 -3.71
N GLU A 526 11.25 35.79 -5.04
CA GLU A 526 10.05 35.73 -5.87
C GLU A 526 9.33 34.37 -5.80
N GLU A 527 10.03 33.29 -5.44
CA GLU A 527 9.44 31.95 -5.33
C GLU A 527 8.75 31.69 -3.99
N VAL A 528 8.99 32.57 -3.01
CA VAL A 528 8.63 32.40 -1.59
C VAL A 528 7.32 33.11 -1.24
N GLU A 529 6.37 32.34 -0.74
CA GLU A 529 5.06 32.82 -0.27
C GLU A 529 4.95 32.66 1.25
N GLU A 530 4.61 33.74 1.98
CA GLU A 530 4.38 33.66 3.43
C GLU A 530 2.99 33.10 3.75
N MET A 531 2.96 32.00 4.49
CA MET A 531 1.74 31.29 4.87
C MET A 531 1.24 31.75 6.24
N GLU A 532 -0.08 31.74 6.47
CA GLU A 532 -0.63 31.99 7.80
C GLU A 532 -0.08 31.01 8.85
N ILE A 533 0.41 31.55 9.97
CA ILE A 533 1.00 30.77 11.07
C ILE A 533 -0.08 29.98 11.85
N VAL A 534 -1.36 30.34 11.72
CA VAL A 534 -2.43 29.87 12.61
C VAL A 534 -3.36 28.90 11.88
N GLY A 535 -3.39 27.64 12.33
CA GLY A 535 -4.28 26.63 11.78
C GLY A 535 -5.72 26.73 12.32
N PRO A 536 -6.69 26.10 11.63
CA PRO A 536 -8.06 25.99 12.13
C PRO A 536 -8.10 25.14 13.42
N ARG A 537 -9.00 25.48 14.34
CA ARG A 537 -9.20 24.75 15.61
C ARG A 537 -9.92 23.43 15.36
N ARG A 538 -9.18 22.40 14.93
CA ARG A 538 -9.70 21.06 14.61
C ARG A 538 -9.13 19.99 15.54
N TYR A 539 -9.95 18.99 15.86
CA TYR A 539 -9.54 17.76 16.54
C TYR A 539 -10.07 16.58 15.74
N SER A 540 -9.26 15.54 15.54
CA SER A 540 -9.67 14.37 14.76
C SER A 540 -10.91 13.70 15.37
N MET A 541 -11.95 13.56 14.55
CA MET A 541 -13.22 12.98 14.96
C MET A 541 -13.10 11.49 15.31
N THR A 542 -12.33 10.73 14.53
CA THR A 542 -12.02 9.32 14.84
C THR A 542 -11.17 9.18 16.10
N ARG A 543 -10.25 10.11 16.37
CA ARG A 543 -9.51 10.17 17.64
C ARG A 543 -10.42 10.43 18.84
N TYR A 544 -11.43 11.29 18.68
CA TYR A 544 -12.45 11.53 19.72
C TYR A 544 -13.27 10.26 19.97
N ILE A 545 -13.74 9.60 18.90
CA ILE A 545 -14.46 8.34 18.96
C ILE A 545 -13.66 7.28 19.73
N LYS A 546 -12.39 7.03 19.38
CA LYS A 546 -11.52 6.09 20.11
C LYS A 546 -11.37 6.43 21.59
N LYS A 547 -11.25 7.72 21.92
CA LYS A 547 -10.97 8.16 23.30
C LYS A 547 -12.20 8.12 24.21
N TYR A 548 -13.38 8.49 23.69
CA TYR A 548 -14.58 8.70 24.52
C TYR A 548 -15.78 7.82 24.15
N LEU A 549 -15.82 7.25 22.95
CA LEU A 549 -16.88 6.38 22.43
C LEU A 549 -16.35 4.95 22.18
N LYS A 550 -15.38 4.49 22.98
CA LYS A 550 -14.84 3.13 22.87
C LYS A 550 -15.91 2.09 23.19
N GLY A 551 -16.18 1.18 22.24
CA GLY A 551 -17.23 0.16 22.35
C GLY A 551 -18.65 0.73 22.20
N TYR A 552 -18.80 1.92 21.62
CA TYR A 552 -20.09 2.54 21.33
C TYR A 552 -20.72 2.02 20.03
N PHE A 553 -19.89 1.61 19.07
CA PHE A 553 -20.32 1.03 17.80
C PHE A 553 -20.18 -0.49 17.86
N ASP A 554 -21.18 -1.20 17.38
CA ASP A 554 -21.19 -2.64 17.28
C ASP A 554 -20.40 -3.10 16.04
N LEU A 555 -20.55 -2.39 14.92
CA LEU A 555 -19.88 -2.69 13.66
C LEU A 555 -19.29 -1.42 13.03
N ALA A 556 -18.07 -1.51 12.48
CA ALA A 556 -17.47 -0.47 11.64
C ALA A 556 -17.30 -0.95 10.20
N VAL A 557 -17.89 -0.23 9.25
CA VAL A 557 -17.73 -0.45 7.81
C VAL A 557 -16.64 0.50 7.31
N PHE A 558 -15.68 -0.05 6.58
CA PHE A 558 -14.64 0.70 5.90
C PHE A 558 -14.83 0.51 4.41
N ASP A 559 -15.14 1.60 3.71
CA ASP A 559 -15.35 1.61 2.27
C ASP A 559 -14.10 2.15 1.56
N GLU A 560 -13.76 1.56 0.42
CA GLU A 560 -12.50 1.69 -0.31
C GLU A 560 -11.25 1.51 0.58
N VAL A 561 -11.13 0.33 1.21
CA VAL A 561 -10.05 0.01 2.19
C VAL A 561 -8.64 0.12 1.62
N GLN A 562 -8.45 -0.05 0.31
CA GLN A 562 -7.18 0.12 -0.38
C GLN A 562 -6.59 1.53 -0.22
N ASP A 563 -7.38 2.57 0.09
CA ASP A 563 -6.87 3.91 0.41
C ASP A 563 -6.22 3.99 1.80
N TYR A 564 -6.53 3.04 2.69
CA TYR A 564 -6.03 3.02 4.07
C TYR A 564 -4.74 2.20 4.23
N LYS A 565 -4.23 1.62 3.15
CA LYS A 565 -3.06 0.71 3.12
C LYS A 565 -1.78 1.25 3.74
N ALA A 566 -1.48 2.54 3.59
CA ALA A 566 -0.21 3.10 4.07
C ALA A 566 -0.14 3.13 5.61
N GLY A 567 0.98 2.66 6.19
CA GLY A 567 1.18 2.56 7.63
C GLY A 567 1.07 3.89 8.38
N GLY A 568 1.77 4.91 7.88
CA GLY A 568 1.84 6.25 8.49
C GLY A 568 0.78 7.25 8.01
N SER A 569 -0.20 6.87 7.19
CA SER A 569 -1.18 7.82 6.66
C SER A 569 -2.23 8.23 7.70
N ALA A 570 -2.68 9.49 7.63
CA ALA A 570 -3.73 10.00 8.53
C ALA A 570 -5.07 9.25 8.37
N GLN A 571 -5.35 8.71 7.18
CA GLN A 571 -6.52 7.86 6.93
C GLN A 571 -6.33 6.44 7.52
N GLY A 572 -5.13 5.85 7.44
CA GLY A 572 -4.80 4.58 8.10
C GLY A 572 -4.89 4.67 9.64
N TYR A 573 -4.49 5.79 10.23
CA TYR A 573 -4.74 6.07 11.65
C TYR A 573 -6.22 6.23 11.97
N ALA A 574 -7.01 6.89 11.10
CA ALA A 574 -8.45 7.03 11.28
C ALA A 574 -9.18 5.67 11.24
N MET A 575 -8.81 4.79 10.31
CA MET A 575 -9.29 3.40 10.25
C MET A 575 -8.96 2.66 11.56
N HIS A 576 -7.69 2.67 11.99
CA HIS A 576 -7.28 2.03 13.24
C HIS A 576 -8.03 2.57 14.48
N ASP A 577 -8.27 3.88 14.53
CA ASP A 577 -8.97 4.51 15.65
C ASP A 577 -10.45 4.09 15.71
N LEU A 578 -11.11 3.86 14.56
CA LEU A 578 -12.46 3.28 14.49
C LEU A 578 -12.47 1.78 14.79
N ILE A 579 -11.50 0.99 14.31
CA ILE A 579 -11.35 -0.44 14.67
C ILE A 579 -11.25 -0.60 16.19
N LYS A 580 -10.51 0.27 16.88
CA LYS A 580 -10.41 0.24 18.36
C LYS A 580 -11.65 0.77 19.08
N ALA A 581 -12.63 1.32 18.38
CA ALA A 581 -13.89 1.81 18.93
C ALA A 581 -15.09 0.90 18.62
N SER A 582 -15.00 0.01 17.62
CA SER A 582 -16.04 -0.96 17.25
C SER A 582 -15.78 -2.38 17.77
N LYS A 583 -16.79 -3.26 17.72
CA LYS A 583 -16.63 -4.69 18.06
C LYS A 583 -16.30 -5.53 16.81
N LYS A 584 -17.10 -5.37 15.75
CA LYS A 584 -16.93 -6.00 14.44
C LYS A 584 -16.43 -4.99 13.39
N GLN A 585 -15.83 -5.49 12.33
CA GLN A 585 -15.30 -4.72 11.21
C GLN A 585 -15.75 -5.34 9.88
N MET A 586 -16.02 -4.52 8.87
CA MET A 586 -16.30 -4.97 7.52
C MET A 586 -15.51 -4.08 6.55
N CYS A 587 -14.75 -4.72 5.66
CA CYS A 587 -13.79 -4.06 4.79
C CYS A 587 -14.22 -4.22 3.33
N LEU A 588 -14.82 -3.19 2.75
CA LEU A 588 -15.26 -3.16 1.36
C LEU A 588 -14.13 -2.59 0.50
N THR A 589 -13.85 -3.22 -0.63
CA THR A 589 -12.84 -2.74 -1.58
C THR A 589 -13.17 -3.14 -3.02
N GLY A 590 -12.78 -2.30 -3.98
CA GLY A 590 -12.70 -2.67 -5.39
C GLY A 590 -11.60 -3.70 -5.71
N THR A 591 -10.49 -3.68 -4.97
CA THR A 591 -9.31 -4.53 -5.18
C THR A 591 -8.55 -4.78 -3.86
N ILE A 592 -8.09 -6.00 -3.63
CA ILE A 592 -7.35 -6.37 -2.41
C ILE A 592 -6.04 -5.57 -2.24
N ALA A 593 -5.33 -5.37 -3.35
CA ALA A 593 -4.06 -4.66 -3.43
C ALA A 593 -3.89 -4.09 -4.84
N ALA A 594 -3.10 -3.04 -5.00
CA ALA A 594 -2.74 -2.46 -6.30
C ALA A 594 -1.58 -3.24 -6.97
N GLY A 595 -1.53 -4.56 -6.77
CA GLY A 595 -0.46 -5.45 -7.22
C GLY A 595 0.76 -5.57 -6.30
N TYR A 596 0.77 -4.96 -5.11
CA TYR A 596 1.90 -5.00 -4.16
C TYR A 596 1.53 -5.70 -2.85
N ALA A 597 2.39 -6.60 -2.35
CA ALA A 597 2.15 -7.28 -1.07
C ALA A 597 2.15 -6.32 0.14
N SER A 598 2.93 -5.23 0.09
CA SER A 598 2.97 -4.19 1.12
C SER A 598 1.62 -3.49 1.36
N ASP A 599 0.75 -3.46 0.34
CA ASP A 599 -0.58 -2.84 0.44
C ASP A 599 -1.46 -3.51 1.51
N LEU A 600 -1.31 -4.81 1.71
CA LEU A 600 -2.10 -5.58 2.67
C LEU A 600 -1.55 -5.52 4.09
N PHE A 601 -0.24 -5.35 4.23
CA PHE A 601 0.49 -5.53 5.49
C PHE A 601 -0.13 -4.74 6.65
N TYR A 602 -0.28 -3.41 6.51
CA TYR A 602 -0.83 -2.56 7.57
C TYR A 602 -2.35 -2.69 7.73
N ALA A 603 -3.08 -3.12 6.71
CA ALA A 603 -4.51 -3.41 6.83
C ALA A 603 -4.73 -4.65 7.71
N LEU A 604 -4.04 -5.75 7.37
CA LEU A 604 -4.04 -7.00 8.15
C LEU A 604 -3.57 -6.75 9.59
N TYR A 605 -2.48 -6.00 9.81
CA TYR A 605 -1.99 -5.71 11.17
C TYR A 605 -2.98 -4.89 12.01
N ARG A 606 -3.82 -4.06 11.40
CA ARG A 606 -4.83 -3.28 12.12
C ARG A 606 -6.05 -4.12 12.50
N LEU A 607 -6.44 -5.08 11.66
CA LEU A 607 -7.59 -5.96 11.84
C LEU A 607 -7.24 -7.16 12.73
N ASP A 608 -6.15 -7.87 12.42
CA ASP A 608 -5.67 -9.06 13.15
C ASP A 608 -4.16 -8.97 13.46
N PRO A 609 -3.79 -8.15 14.46
CA PRO A 609 -2.41 -8.11 14.95
C PRO A 609 -1.96 -9.42 15.64
N ALA A 610 -2.87 -10.34 15.97
CA ALA A 610 -2.52 -11.60 16.60
C ALA A 610 -1.99 -12.60 15.57
N ARG A 611 -2.72 -12.81 14.47
CA ARG A 611 -2.30 -13.66 13.33
C ARG A 611 -1.01 -13.15 12.68
N MET A 612 -0.86 -11.83 12.54
CA MET A 612 0.37 -11.22 12.01
C MET A 612 1.58 -11.52 12.91
N LYS A 613 1.46 -11.34 14.23
CA LYS A 613 2.53 -11.66 15.19
C LYS A 613 2.82 -13.16 15.28
N GLY A 614 1.79 -14.00 15.25
CA GLY A 614 1.93 -15.46 15.28
C GLY A 614 2.71 -16.01 14.08
N LYS A 615 2.68 -15.32 12.93
CA LYS A 615 3.51 -15.62 11.75
C LYS A 615 4.86 -14.87 11.73
N GLY A 616 5.27 -14.24 12.82
CA GLY A 616 6.60 -13.62 12.98
C GLY A 616 6.72 -12.17 12.47
N TYR A 617 5.62 -11.48 12.17
CA TYR A 617 5.65 -10.09 11.68
C TYR A 617 5.48 -9.06 12.80
N GLU A 618 6.42 -8.11 12.88
CA GLU A 618 6.36 -6.95 13.79
C GLU A 618 5.73 -5.72 13.13
N TYR A 619 5.17 -4.78 13.91
CA TYR A 619 4.61 -3.56 13.32
C TYR A 619 5.72 -2.59 12.88
N GLY A 620 5.70 -2.20 11.60
CA GLY A 620 6.58 -1.20 11.00
C GLY A 620 7.43 -1.76 9.88
N SER A 621 8.35 -0.95 9.34
CA SER A 621 9.08 -1.24 8.11
C SER A 621 9.91 -2.54 8.15
N ALA A 622 10.37 -2.98 9.33
CA ALA A 622 11.10 -4.23 9.47
C ALA A 622 10.20 -5.47 9.26
N GLY A 623 8.98 -5.46 9.81
CA GLY A 623 8.01 -6.54 9.58
C GLY A 623 7.34 -6.44 8.22
N GLU A 624 7.12 -5.23 7.70
CA GLU A 624 6.66 -4.99 6.33
C GLU A 624 7.65 -5.58 5.32
N ARG A 625 8.96 -5.36 5.53
CA ARG A 625 10.02 -5.95 4.72
C ARG A 625 9.98 -7.48 4.73
N LYS A 626 9.97 -8.12 5.91
CA LYS A 626 9.86 -9.59 6.02
C LYS A 626 8.59 -10.14 5.38
N PHE A 627 7.48 -9.40 5.43
CA PHE A 627 6.22 -9.77 4.79
C PHE A 627 6.32 -9.69 3.26
N VAL A 628 6.92 -8.62 2.74
CA VAL A 628 7.16 -8.43 1.31
C VAL A 628 8.16 -9.45 0.76
N GLU A 629 9.23 -9.78 1.52
CA GLU A 629 10.20 -10.83 1.15
C GLU A 629 9.57 -12.24 1.04
N LYS A 630 8.46 -12.52 1.74
CA LYS A 630 7.75 -13.82 1.64
C LYS A 630 6.59 -13.80 0.65
N TYR A 631 5.81 -12.72 0.59
CA TYR A 631 4.54 -12.66 -0.16
C TYR A 631 4.56 -11.74 -1.39
N GLY A 632 5.67 -11.08 -1.71
CA GLY A 632 5.78 -10.19 -2.86
C GLY A 632 7.14 -10.28 -3.55
N SER A 633 7.31 -9.46 -4.58
CA SER A 633 8.56 -9.38 -5.34
C SER A 633 9.43 -8.25 -4.82
N VAL A 634 10.75 -8.47 -4.74
CA VAL A 634 11.70 -7.54 -4.13
C VAL A 634 12.89 -7.25 -5.05
N GLU A 635 13.08 -5.99 -5.38
CA GLU A 635 14.28 -5.51 -6.07
C GLU A 635 15.34 -5.09 -5.05
N THR A 636 16.53 -5.67 -5.15
CA THR A 636 17.71 -5.26 -4.36
C THR A 636 18.69 -4.54 -5.30
N VAL A 637 18.77 -3.22 -5.17
CA VAL A 637 19.70 -2.41 -5.96
C VAL A 637 21.07 -2.42 -5.29
N TYR A 638 22.11 -2.74 -6.05
CA TYR A 638 23.51 -2.67 -5.61
C TYR A 638 24.15 -1.44 -6.24
N GLU A 639 24.56 -0.48 -5.42
CA GLU A 639 25.28 0.70 -5.89
C GLU A 639 26.80 0.41 -5.86
N ILE A 640 27.40 0.24 -7.04
CA ILE A 640 28.84 0.05 -7.21
C ILE A 640 29.49 1.44 -7.29
N GLN A 641 30.09 1.89 -6.19
CA GLN A 641 30.91 3.11 -6.23
C GLN A 641 32.26 2.83 -6.90
N GLU A 642 32.49 3.37 -8.09
CA GLU A 642 33.78 3.23 -8.79
C GLU A 642 34.93 4.03 -8.17
N LYS A 643 34.65 4.97 -7.25
CA LYS A 643 35.67 5.86 -6.63
C LYS A 643 35.46 6.04 -5.13
N GLY A 644 35.84 5.01 -4.37
CA GLY A 644 35.92 5.02 -2.90
C GLY A 644 36.70 3.81 -2.39
N GLN A 645 37.44 3.95 -1.29
CA GLN A 645 38.30 2.86 -0.77
C GLN A 645 37.48 1.61 -0.42
N TYR A 646 37.96 0.43 -0.86
CA TYR A 646 37.37 -0.86 -0.52
C TYR A 646 37.43 -1.10 1.00
N HIS A 647 36.27 -1.35 1.63
CA HIS A 647 36.23 -1.99 2.94
C HIS A 647 36.49 -3.50 2.79
N THR A 648 37.36 -4.04 3.63
CA THR A 648 37.99 -5.36 3.51
C THR A 648 37.03 -6.56 3.48
N MET A 649 35.74 -6.38 3.79
CA MET A 649 34.77 -7.48 3.96
C MET A 649 33.44 -7.28 3.22
N THR A 650 33.29 -6.28 2.32
CA THR A 650 32.03 -6.12 1.54
C THR A 650 32.27 -5.36 0.23
N ARG A 651 32.29 -6.10 -0.90
CA ARG A 651 32.32 -5.52 -2.26
C ARG A 651 30.93 -5.06 -2.69
N GLY A 652 30.55 -3.88 -2.19
CA GLY A 652 29.26 -3.26 -2.44
C GLY A 652 28.64 -2.83 -1.11
N LYS A 653 28.47 -1.52 -0.94
CA LYS A 653 27.69 -0.99 0.17
C LYS A 653 26.23 -1.10 -0.25
N VAL A 654 25.42 -1.90 0.45
CA VAL A 654 23.97 -1.94 0.22
C VAL A 654 23.36 -0.65 0.76
N ILE A 655 23.33 0.42 -0.05
CA ILE A 655 22.81 1.74 0.34
C ILE A 655 21.29 1.83 0.10
N THR A 656 20.53 1.00 0.82
CA THR A 656 19.07 1.21 1.01
C THR A 656 18.21 1.09 -0.27
N PRO A 657 16.89 1.24 -0.14
CA PRO A 657 15.98 0.21 0.33
C PRO A 657 15.73 -0.89 -0.72
N THR A 658 15.48 -2.11 -0.26
CA THR A 658 14.78 -3.13 -1.05
C THR A 658 13.43 -2.58 -1.51
N ARG A 659 13.24 -2.40 -2.83
CA ARG A 659 12.00 -1.86 -3.40
C ARG A 659 11.01 -3.01 -3.59
N CYS A 660 9.80 -2.87 -3.04
CA CYS A 660 8.70 -3.78 -3.39
C CYS A 660 8.36 -3.56 -4.87
N LEU A 661 8.53 -4.59 -5.67
CA LEU A 661 8.01 -4.65 -7.02
C LEU A 661 6.53 -5.08 -6.99
N PRO A 662 5.77 -4.81 -8.06
CA PRO A 662 4.54 -5.55 -8.33
C PRO A 662 4.77 -7.07 -8.27
N GLY A 663 3.78 -7.81 -7.79
CA GLY A 663 3.85 -9.25 -7.57
C GLY A 663 3.34 -9.61 -6.19
N ILE A 664 2.45 -10.61 -6.14
CA ILE A 664 1.86 -11.13 -4.92
C ILE A 664 1.86 -12.66 -5.01
N SER A 665 2.51 -13.31 -4.05
CA SER A 665 2.53 -14.77 -3.94
C SER A 665 1.15 -15.31 -3.57
N PRO A 666 0.63 -16.34 -4.27
CA PRO A 666 -0.62 -17.01 -3.91
C PRO A 666 -0.68 -17.53 -2.46
N LEU A 667 0.48 -17.74 -1.81
CA LEU A 667 0.56 -18.11 -0.39
C LEU A 667 -0.12 -17.09 0.55
N ILE A 668 -0.30 -15.84 0.15
CA ILE A 668 -1.03 -14.86 0.95
C ILE A 668 -2.53 -15.22 1.10
N PHE A 669 -3.08 -15.96 0.13
CA PHE A 669 -4.48 -16.39 0.18
C PHE A 669 -4.67 -17.43 1.26
N THR A 670 -3.91 -18.51 1.22
CA THR A 670 -3.95 -19.57 2.24
C THR A 670 -3.58 -19.04 3.63
N ASP A 671 -2.59 -18.14 3.73
CA ASP A 671 -2.13 -17.63 5.03
C ASP A 671 -3.04 -16.56 5.67
N PHE A 672 -3.84 -15.81 4.90
CA PHE A 672 -4.63 -14.67 5.42
C PHE A 672 -6.04 -14.44 4.84
N LEU A 673 -6.30 -14.79 3.57
CA LEU A 673 -7.51 -14.35 2.86
C LEU A 673 -8.58 -15.45 2.71
N LEU A 674 -8.18 -16.72 2.59
CA LEU A 674 -9.08 -17.85 2.30
C LEU A 674 -10.23 -17.96 3.31
N ASP A 675 -9.94 -17.72 4.59
CA ASP A 675 -10.93 -17.73 5.66
C ASP A 675 -11.52 -16.35 5.95
N THR A 676 -11.11 -15.24 5.30
CA THR A 676 -11.50 -13.88 5.69
C THR A 676 -12.01 -12.96 4.58
N ALA A 677 -11.83 -13.33 3.31
CA ALA A 677 -12.21 -12.54 2.15
C ALA A 677 -13.24 -13.27 1.29
N LEU A 678 -14.19 -12.49 0.76
CA LEU A 678 -15.24 -12.91 -0.16
C LEU A 678 -15.07 -12.13 -1.46
N PHE A 679 -15.13 -12.84 -2.59
CA PHE A 679 -14.80 -12.31 -3.92
C PHE A 679 -16.04 -12.34 -4.80
N LEU A 680 -16.29 -11.25 -5.53
CA LEU A 680 -17.38 -11.17 -6.51
C LEU A 680 -17.00 -10.23 -7.65
N ASP A 681 -16.86 -10.75 -8.86
CA ASP A 681 -16.65 -9.92 -10.05
C ASP A 681 -17.98 -9.55 -10.73
N ILE A 682 -17.94 -8.55 -11.63
CA ILE A 682 -19.11 -8.18 -12.42
C ILE A 682 -19.36 -9.19 -13.54
N SER A 683 -18.34 -9.96 -13.96
CA SER A 683 -18.48 -11.12 -14.84
C SER A 683 -19.30 -12.25 -14.21
N ASP A 684 -19.24 -12.45 -12.89
CA ASP A 684 -20.11 -13.43 -12.18
C ASP A 684 -21.60 -13.05 -12.26
N LEU A 685 -21.88 -11.75 -12.48
CA LEU A 685 -23.20 -11.16 -12.67
C LEU A 685 -23.52 -10.89 -14.16
N SER A 686 -22.61 -11.21 -15.10
CA SER A 686 -22.75 -10.92 -16.53
C SER A 686 -24.03 -11.48 -17.14
N ARG A 687 -24.51 -12.63 -16.63
CA ARG A 687 -25.75 -13.28 -17.07
C ARG A 687 -27.01 -12.43 -16.84
N PHE A 688 -26.96 -11.46 -15.93
CA PHE A 688 -28.04 -10.52 -15.64
C PHE A 688 -27.82 -9.12 -16.25
N LEU A 689 -26.70 -8.93 -16.96
CA LEU A 689 -26.25 -7.66 -17.51
C LEU A 689 -26.31 -7.66 -19.06
N PRO A 690 -26.47 -6.50 -19.70
CA PRO A 690 -26.45 -6.38 -21.16
C PRO A 690 -25.06 -6.73 -21.74
N ASN A 691 -24.94 -6.74 -23.07
CA ASN A 691 -23.65 -7.00 -23.72
C ASN A 691 -22.65 -5.87 -23.51
N LEU A 692 -21.38 -6.24 -23.36
CA LEU A 692 -20.25 -5.31 -23.26
C LEU A 692 -19.24 -5.64 -24.35
N TYR A 693 -18.88 -4.62 -25.14
CA TYR A 693 -17.86 -4.72 -26.19
C TYR A 693 -16.75 -3.68 -25.93
N GLU A 694 -15.50 -4.09 -26.05
CA GLU A 694 -14.33 -3.23 -25.88
C GLU A 694 -13.46 -3.30 -27.15
N ASN A 695 -13.43 -2.20 -27.91
CA ASN A 695 -12.81 -2.10 -29.23
C ASN A 695 -11.58 -1.18 -29.18
N VAL A 696 -10.52 -1.54 -29.92
CA VAL A 696 -9.31 -0.71 -30.08
C VAL A 696 -9.20 -0.27 -31.54
N GLU A 697 -9.39 1.03 -31.76
CA GLU A 697 -9.29 1.67 -33.08
C GLU A 697 -7.86 2.19 -33.24
N ILE A 698 -7.08 1.53 -34.10
CA ILE A 698 -5.73 1.94 -34.47
C ILE A 698 -5.84 2.89 -35.67
N ILE A 699 -5.34 4.11 -35.52
CA ILE A 699 -5.54 5.21 -36.47
C ILE A 699 -4.18 5.67 -37.01
N PRO A 700 -3.98 5.76 -38.33
CA PRO A 700 -2.73 6.24 -38.92
C PRO A 700 -2.45 7.70 -38.54
N LEU A 701 -1.17 8.06 -38.53
CA LEU A 701 -0.70 9.42 -38.28
C LEU A 701 -0.39 10.17 -39.57
N GLU A 702 -0.61 11.48 -39.53
CA GLU A 702 -0.04 12.45 -40.45
C GLU A 702 1.49 12.39 -40.42
N ASP A 703 2.12 12.42 -41.59
CA ASP A 703 3.56 12.19 -41.74
C ASP A 703 4.39 13.24 -40.96
N GLU A 704 3.97 14.51 -40.97
CA GLU A 704 4.66 15.60 -40.26
C GLU A 704 4.58 15.45 -38.74
N ILE A 705 3.45 14.99 -38.20
CA ILE A 705 3.28 14.70 -36.77
C ILE A 705 4.19 13.54 -36.37
N ARG A 706 4.28 12.49 -37.21
CA ARG A 706 5.11 11.32 -36.99
C ARG A 706 6.59 11.68 -36.95
N GLU A 707 7.08 12.43 -37.93
CA GLU A 707 8.49 12.87 -37.99
C GLU A 707 8.91 13.67 -36.75
N GLU A 708 8.12 14.67 -36.37
CA GLU A 708 8.40 15.53 -35.21
C GLU A 708 8.29 14.78 -33.88
N TYR A 709 7.32 13.86 -33.76
CA TYR A 709 7.18 12.96 -32.62
C TYR A 709 8.42 12.08 -32.41
N HIS A 710 9.02 11.55 -33.48
CA HIS A 710 10.25 10.78 -33.40
C HIS A 710 11.45 11.68 -33.05
N ARG A 711 11.61 12.83 -33.74
CA ARG A 711 12.71 13.79 -33.49
C ARG A 711 12.83 14.17 -32.01
N VAL A 712 11.74 14.66 -31.41
CA VAL A 712 11.74 15.11 -30.01
C VAL A 712 12.00 13.95 -29.05
N ARG A 713 11.44 12.76 -29.33
CA ARG A 713 11.67 11.58 -28.48
C ARG A 713 13.12 11.11 -28.49
N ASP A 714 13.77 11.13 -29.64
CA ASP A 714 15.15 10.66 -29.74
C ASP A 714 16.13 11.67 -29.12
N VAL A 715 15.91 12.99 -29.26
CA VAL A 715 16.66 14.02 -28.52
C VAL A 715 16.56 13.84 -27.00
N ILE A 716 15.35 13.62 -26.46
CA ILE A 716 15.19 13.41 -25.01
C ILE A 716 15.83 12.08 -24.56
N LYS A 717 15.74 11.01 -25.37
CA LYS A 717 16.41 9.73 -25.09
C LYS A 717 17.93 9.87 -25.04
N GLU A 718 18.51 10.69 -25.92
CA GLU A 718 19.95 10.95 -25.98
C GLU A 718 20.40 11.72 -24.72
N TYR A 719 19.74 12.83 -24.40
CA TYR A 719 19.97 13.58 -23.16
C TYR A 719 19.80 12.70 -21.89
N MET A 720 18.84 11.78 -21.88
CA MET A 720 18.63 10.82 -20.79
C MET A 720 19.75 9.79 -20.61
N LYS A 721 20.60 9.56 -21.63
CA LYS A 721 21.77 8.67 -21.58
C LYS A 721 23.05 9.42 -21.21
N GLU A 722 23.20 10.66 -21.68
CA GLU A 722 24.42 11.45 -21.51
C GLU A 722 24.53 12.11 -20.14
N GLU A 723 23.41 12.58 -19.58
CA GLU A 723 23.38 13.30 -18.30
C GLU A 723 23.15 12.38 -17.11
N GLU A 724 24.00 12.48 -16.08
CA GLU A 724 23.93 11.70 -14.82
C GLU A 724 22.56 11.88 -14.10
N LYS A 725 21.88 13.00 -14.34
CA LYS A 725 20.53 13.31 -13.82
C LYS A 725 19.43 13.33 -14.88
N GLY A 726 19.74 12.91 -16.12
CA GLY A 726 18.81 12.88 -17.24
C GLY A 726 17.58 12.02 -16.99
N SER A 727 17.70 10.95 -16.18
CA SER A 727 16.60 10.07 -15.77
C SER A 727 15.38 10.78 -15.16
N LEU A 728 15.57 11.98 -14.59
CA LEU A 728 14.48 12.83 -14.07
C LEU A 728 13.49 13.30 -15.16
N LEU A 729 13.89 13.31 -16.43
CA LEU A 729 13.04 13.68 -17.58
C LEU A 729 12.06 12.59 -17.99
N MET A 730 12.18 11.35 -17.50
CA MET A 730 11.29 10.22 -17.86
C MET A 730 9.79 10.58 -17.73
N GLY A 731 9.43 11.39 -16.72
CA GLY A 731 8.06 11.87 -16.54
C GLY A 731 7.58 12.80 -17.68
N SER A 732 8.42 13.74 -18.10
CA SER A 732 8.14 14.64 -19.23
C SER A 732 8.17 13.88 -20.56
N TYR A 733 9.09 12.94 -20.73
CA TYR A 733 9.20 12.07 -21.91
C TYR A 733 7.93 11.26 -22.16
N LEU A 734 7.40 10.60 -21.12
CA LEU A 734 6.15 9.84 -21.21
C LEU A 734 4.93 10.77 -21.43
N GLN A 735 4.91 11.94 -20.79
CA GLN A 735 3.84 12.93 -20.97
C GLN A 735 3.79 13.47 -22.41
N PHE A 736 4.95 13.76 -23.01
CA PHE A 736 5.07 14.11 -24.42
C PHE A 736 4.61 12.95 -25.31
N SER A 737 5.21 11.76 -25.11
CA SER A 737 5.00 10.59 -25.97
C SER A 737 3.54 10.10 -26.00
N LEU A 738 2.76 10.30 -24.93
CA LEU A 738 1.34 9.93 -24.91
C LEU A 738 0.40 10.95 -25.54
N SER A 739 0.84 12.20 -25.75
CA SER A 739 -0.08 13.32 -26.01
C SER A 739 0.24 14.19 -27.22
N TYR A 740 1.49 14.22 -27.67
CA TYR A 740 1.90 15.12 -28.76
C TYR A 740 1.09 14.86 -30.03
N THR A 741 0.85 13.59 -30.36
CA THR A 741 0.09 13.17 -31.55
C THR A 741 -1.38 13.59 -31.53
N ASP A 742 -1.98 13.76 -30.35
CA ASP A 742 -3.38 14.20 -30.23
C ASP A 742 -3.51 15.74 -30.25
N MET A 743 -2.40 16.45 -30.04
CA MET A 743 -2.33 17.90 -29.91
C MET A 743 -0.89 18.38 -30.22
N PRO A 744 -0.51 18.48 -31.51
CA PRO A 744 0.86 18.80 -31.97
C PRO A 744 1.15 20.32 -32.04
N TYR A 745 0.33 21.13 -31.38
CA TYR A 745 0.37 22.59 -31.35
C TYR A 745 0.36 23.10 -29.90
N LYS A 746 0.73 24.36 -29.66
CA LYS A 746 0.76 24.99 -28.33
C LYS A 746 1.58 24.18 -27.29
N ARG A 747 2.80 23.77 -27.66
CA ARG A 747 3.70 23.01 -26.78
C ARG A 747 4.85 23.86 -26.27
N GLU A 748 4.98 23.95 -24.95
CA GLU A 748 6.13 24.58 -24.29
C GLU A 748 7.42 23.76 -24.46
N ALA A 749 8.55 24.44 -24.28
CA ALA A 749 9.88 23.87 -24.20
C ALA A 749 9.98 22.81 -23.08
N ILE A 750 10.63 21.67 -23.40
CA ILE A 750 10.87 20.60 -22.43
C ILE A 750 12.13 20.94 -21.64
N LEU A 751 11.94 21.44 -20.41
CA LEU A 751 13.03 21.87 -19.52
C LEU A 751 13.56 20.72 -18.64
N SER A 752 14.88 20.68 -18.44
CA SER A 752 15.55 19.72 -17.57
C SER A 752 15.30 20.03 -16.07
N PRO A 753 14.81 19.07 -15.26
CA PRO A 753 14.48 19.32 -13.85
C PRO A 753 15.67 19.64 -12.93
N ALA A 754 16.91 19.39 -13.37
CA ALA A 754 18.11 19.49 -12.55
C ALA A 754 18.73 20.91 -12.56
N ASN A 755 18.92 21.48 -13.75
CA ASN A 755 19.50 22.80 -14.01
C ASN A 755 18.41 23.84 -14.33
N GLY A 756 17.45 23.48 -15.18
CA GLY A 756 16.42 24.36 -15.76
C GLY A 756 16.55 24.57 -17.28
N ASP A 757 17.54 23.94 -17.92
CA ASP A 757 17.91 24.21 -19.31
C ASP A 757 16.92 23.58 -20.30
N GLU A 758 16.77 24.18 -21.48
CA GLU A 758 15.93 23.68 -22.56
C GLU A 758 16.57 22.46 -23.25
N VAL A 759 15.86 21.33 -23.24
CA VAL A 759 16.30 20.07 -23.87
C VAL A 759 15.74 19.93 -25.29
N SER A 760 14.49 20.33 -25.49
CA SER A 760 13.85 20.30 -26.81
C SER A 760 12.61 21.18 -26.84
N GLN A 761 12.49 22.03 -27.86
CA GLN A 761 11.25 22.69 -28.26
C GLN A 761 10.56 21.85 -29.35
N PRO A 762 9.33 21.35 -29.12
CA PRO A 762 8.52 20.74 -30.17
C PRO A 762 8.05 21.79 -31.18
N ALA A 763 7.95 21.40 -32.45
CA ALA A 763 7.37 22.24 -33.50
C ALA A 763 5.86 22.43 -33.28
N ASP A 764 5.36 23.62 -33.59
CA ASP A 764 3.94 23.95 -33.56
C ASP A 764 3.31 23.69 -34.93
N LEU A 765 2.55 22.59 -35.04
CA LEU A 765 1.89 22.18 -36.28
C LEU A 765 0.45 22.73 -36.40
N SER A 766 0.18 23.91 -35.85
CA SER A 766 -1.14 24.58 -35.91
C SER A 766 -1.72 24.70 -37.33
N TYR A 767 -0.89 24.79 -38.37
CA TYR A 767 -1.36 24.87 -39.77
C TYR A 767 -2.15 23.62 -40.22
N LEU A 768 -1.95 22.45 -39.58
CA LEU A 768 -2.71 21.23 -39.87
C LEU A 768 -4.19 21.36 -39.46
N ILE A 769 -4.48 22.24 -38.50
CA ILE A 769 -5.84 22.46 -37.95
C ILE A 769 -6.47 23.79 -38.38
N GLU A 770 -5.77 24.59 -39.18
CA GLU A 770 -6.28 25.84 -39.73
C GLU A 770 -7.48 25.63 -40.67
N ASN A 771 -8.34 26.63 -40.76
CA ASN A 771 -9.55 26.64 -41.61
C ASN A 771 -10.53 25.49 -41.33
N GLY A 772 -10.57 24.97 -40.10
CA GLY A 772 -11.49 23.89 -39.69
C GLY A 772 -11.03 22.49 -40.11
N ARG A 773 -9.77 22.31 -40.49
CA ARG A 773 -9.22 20.98 -40.77
C ARG A 773 -9.19 20.10 -39.51
N LEU A 774 -9.46 18.82 -39.72
CA LEU A 774 -9.52 17.78 -38.70
C LEU A 774 -8.35 16.81 -38.88
N LEU A 775 -7.66 16.49 -37.78
CA LEU A 775 -6.68 15.41 -37.75
C LEU A 775 -7.36 14.05 -37.96
N LEU A 776 -6.65 13.05 -38.46
CA LEU A 776 -7.17 11.70 -38.74
C LEU A 776 -7.85 11.08 -37.50
N LYS A 777 -7.27 11.31 -36.31
CA LYS A 777 -7.84 10.88 -35.03
C LYS A 777 -9.12 11.62 -34.63
N GLU A 778 -9.25 12.89 -35.02
CA GLU A 778 -10.46 13.70 -34.81
C GLU A 778 -11.58 13.27 -35.76
N GLN A 779 -11.25 12.96 -37.02
CA GLN A 779 -12.19 12.38 -37.99
C GLN A 779 -12.73 11.02 -37.50
N ALA A 780 -11.86 10.15 -36.97
CA ALA A 780 -12.26 8.88 -36.38
C ALA A 780 -13.24 9.08 -35.19
N LEU A 781 -12.98 10.06 -34.31
CA LEU A 781 -13.89 10.40 -33.21
C LEU A 781 -15.26 10.86 -33.72
N VAL A 782 -15.31 11.77 -34.70
CA VAL A 782 -16.56 12.26 -35.32
C VAL A 782 -17.37 11.09 -35.90
N ASN A 783 -16.72 10.18 -36.63
CA ASN A 783 -17.38 9.01 -37.23
C ASN A 783 -18.01 8.09 -36.18
N ILE A 784 -17.31 7.81 -35.08
CA ILE A 784 -17.82 6.98 -33.97
C ILE A 784 -19.00 7.69 -33.28
N VAL A 785 -18.87 8.99 -32.97
CA VAL A 785 -19.92 9.75 -32.29
C VAL A 785 -21.18 9.86 -33.16
N ASN A 786 -21.06 10.13 -34.45
CA ASN A 786 -22.20 10.18 -35.36
C ASN A 786 -22.97 8.85 -35.40
N LYS A 787 -22.27 7.72 -35.58
CA LYS A 787 -22.88 6.38 -35.59
C LYS A 787 -23.63 6.06 -34.29
N GLU A 788 -23.05 6.42 -33.14
CA GLU A 788 -23.67 6.17 -31.84
C GLU A 788 -24.90 7.08 -31.61
N LEU A 789 -24.85 8.33 -32.09
CA LEU A 789 -25.98 9.26 -32.03
C LEU A 789 -27.14 8.83 -32.94
N GLU A 790 -26.86 8.26 -34.13
CA GLU A 790 -27.86 7.64 -35.01
C GLU A 790 -28.60 6.49 -34.30
N GLU A 791 -27.88 5.65 -33.56
CA GLU A 791 -28.45 4.60 -32.68
C GLU A 791 -29.14 5.15 -31.42
N LYS A 792 -29.22 6.48 -31.24
CA LYS A 792 -29.76 7.18 -30.06
C LYS A 792 -29.05 6.76 -28.77
N ARG A 793 -27.72 6.72 -28.83
CA ARG A 793 -26.80 6.40 -27.73
C ARG A 793 -26.01 7.66 -27.37
N ASN A 794 -26.04 8.06 -26.11
CA ASN A 794 -25.27 9.20 -25.61
C ASN A 794 -23.85 8.75 -25.27
N CYS A 795 -22.86 9.62 -25.51
CA CYS A 795 -21.44 9.28 -25.45
C CYS A 795 -20.72 9.99 -24.29
N PHE A 796 -19.67 9.34 -23.79
CA PHE A 796 -18.80 9.88 -22.76
C PHE A 796 -17.33 9.77 -23.21
N ILE A 797 -16.66 10.91 -23.38
CA ILE A 797 -15.33 11.01 -23.99
C ILE A 797 -14.29 11.34 -22.91
N TYR A 798 -13.19 10.57 -22.89
CA TYR A 798 -12.07 10.79 -21.97
C TYR A 798 -10.84 11.39 -22.66
N CYS A 799 -10.29 12.44 -22.04
CA CYS A 799 -9.07 13.14 -22.43
C CYS A 799 -8.20 13.38 -21.19
N GLU A 800 -6.90 13.11 -21.25
CA GLU A 800 -6.01 13.34 -20.11
C GLU A 800 -5.53 14.79 -20.02
N PHE A 801 -5.40 15.48 -21.16
CA PHE A 801 -4.77 16.80 -21.27
C PHE A 801 -5.79 17.93 -21.13
N THR A 802 -6.43 17.99 -19.96
CA THR A 802 -7.39 19.03 -19.57
C THR A 802 -6.67 20.14 -18.79
N GLY A 803 -5.97 21.02 -19.51
CA GLY A 803 -5.38 22.27 -18.99
C GLY A 803 -6.39 23.41 -18.85
N ASP A 804 -5.91 24.65 -18.92
CA ASP A 804 -6.77 25.83 -19.02
C ASP A 804 -7.50 25.88 -20.38
N ARG A 805 -8.58 26.66 -20.47
CA ARG A 805 -9.56 26.56 -21.58
C ARG A 805 -8.98 26.76 -22.99
N GLU A 806 -7.91 27.55 -23.10
CA GLU A 806 -7.24 27.84 -24.38
C GLU A 806 -6.17 26.81 -24.76
N GLU A 807 -5.75 25.96 -23.82
CA GLU A 807 -4.69 24.94 -23.95
C GLU A 807 -5.24 23.50 -23.88
N ALA A 808 -6.50 23.31 -23.49
CA ALA A 808 -7.09 21.99 -23.31
C ALA A 808 -7.74 21.44 -24.59
N ILE A 809 -7.28 20.26 -25.03
CA ILE A 809 -7.84 19.50 -26.16
C ILE A 809 -9.36 19.31 -26.06
N SER A 810 -9.90 19.21 -24.83
CA SER A 810 -11.33 19.04 -24.57
C SER A 810 -12.24 20.13 -25.15
N TYR A 811 -11.75 21.38 -25.27
CA TYR A 811 -12.55 22.47 -25.88
C TYR A 811 -12.48 22.47 -27.40
N ARG A 812 -11.36 22.05 -27.99
CA ARG A 812 -11.29 21.81 -29.44
C ARG A 812 -12.22 20.65 -29.84
N LEU A 813 -12.20 19.54 -29.09
CA LEU A 813 -13.13 18.43 -29.33
C LEU A 813 -14.59 18.85 -29.14
N LYS A 814 -14.90 19.74 -28.17
CA LYS A 814 -16.24 20.35 -28.05
C LYS A 814 -16.63 21.06 -29.37
N GLN A 815 -15.78 21.96 -29.86
CA GLN A 815 -16.04 22.72 -31.10
C GLN A 815 -16.21 21.81 -32.32
N ILE A 816 -15.35 20.79 -32.48
CA ILE A 816 -15.42 19.83 -33.58
C ILE A 816 -16.76 19.07 -33.54
N LEU A 817 -17.17 18.56 -32.38
CA LEU A 817 -18.42 17.79 -32.25
C LEU A 817 -19.67 18.67 -32.42
N GLU A 818 -19.60 19.96 -32.09
CA GLU A 818 -20.68 20.92 -32.36
C GLU A 818 -20.84 21.19 -33.87
N GLN A 819 -19.72 21.36 -34.57
CA GLN A 819 -19.71 21.65 -36.01
C GLN A 819 -20.03 20.40 -36.85
N GLU A 820 -19.28 19.31 -36.66
CA GLU A 820 -19.29 18.13 -37.54
C GLU A 820 -20.40 17.13 -37.20
N CYS A 821 -20.79 17.00 -35.92
CA CYS A 821 -21.91 16.14 -35.51
C CYS A 821 -23.26 16.87 -35.50
N THR A 822 -23.33 18.12 -36.00
CA THR A 822 -24.53 18.97 -36.01
C THR A 822 -25.20 19.08 -34.63
N LEU A 823 -24.39 19.21 -33.57
CA LEU A 823 -24.85 19.29 -32.18
C LEU A 823 -24.96 20.75 -31.73
N ARG A 824 -26.00 21.06 -30.95
CA ARG A 824 -26.12 22.40 -30.34
C ARG A 824 -25.13 22.58 -29.21
N GLU A 825 -24.81 23.83 -28.86
CA GLU A 825 -23.86 24.14 -27.78
C GLU A 825 -24.26 23.60 -26.39
N SER A 826 -25.54 23.32 -26.19
CA SER A 826 -26.07 22.67 -24.97
C SER A 826 -25.93 21.15 -24.96
N GLU A 827 -25.69 20.53 -26.12
CA GLU A 827 -25.65 19.08 -26.30
C GLU A 827 -24.26 18.48 -26.06
N VAL A 828 -23.19 19.30 -26.12
CA VAL A 828 -21.80 18.89 -25.80
C VAL A 828 -21.29 19.66 -24.58
N THR A 829 -20.91 18.95 -23.51
CA THR A 829 -20.46 19.57 -22.24
C THR A 829 -19.11 19.06 -21.78
N VAL A 830 -18.19 19.99 -21.51
CA VAL A 830 -16.89 19.70 -20.87
C VAL A 830 -17.04 19.75 -19.34
N LEU A 831 -16.63 18.69 -18.65
CA LEU A 831 -16.50 18.63 -17.19
C LEU A 831 -15.03 18.88 -16.81
N GLU A 832 -14.75 20.07 -16.27
CA GLU A 832 -13.41 20.49 -15.84
C GLU A 832 -12.96 19.75 -14.55
N SER A 833 -11.65 19.62 -14.34
CA SER A 833 -11.11 19.05 -13.09
C SER A 833 -11.36 19.94 -11.87
N ALA A 834 -11.29 21.26 -12.04
CA ALA A 834 -11.44 22.22 -10.94
C ALA A 834 -12.91 22.51 -10.58
N ASN A 835 -13.82 22.46 -11.57
CA ASN A 835 -15.18 22.95 -11.44
C ASN A 835 -16.20 22.06 -12.19
N PRO A 836 -17.29 21.62 -11.55
CA PRO A 836 -17.64 21.80 -10.14
C PRO A 836 -16.75 20.96 -9.19
N PRO A 837 -16.70 21.32 -7.89
CA PRO A 837 -16.04 20.52 -6.87
C PRO A 837 -16.55 19.08 -6.86
N ALA A 838 -15.68 18.10 -6.56
CA ALA A 838 -15.99 16.67 -6.68
C ALA A 838 -17.33 16.23 -6.04
N LEU A 839 -17.69 16.80 -4.88
CA LEU A 839 -18.96 16.55 -4.18
C LEU A 839 -20.23 16.98 -4.95
N LYS A 840 -20.10 17.90 -5.92
CA LYS A 840 -21.20 18.47 -6.71
C LYS A 840 -21.19 18.04 -8.18
N ARG A 841 -20.21 17.26 -8.62
CA ARG A 841 -20.07 16.84 -10.03
C ARG A 841 -21.25 16.02 -10.53
N GLU A 842 -21.80 15.17 -9.68
CA GLU A 842 -22.89 14.27 -10.05
C GLU A 842 -24.20 15.03 -10.27
N GLU A 843 -24.61 15.82 -9.27
CA GLU A 843 -25.80 16.67 -9.39
C GLU A 843 -25.69 17.66 -10.57
N TRP A 844 -24.51 18.21 -10.82
CA TRP A 844 -24.24 19.05 -11.98
C TRP A 844 -24.34 18.28 -13.31
N MET A 845 -23.85 17.04 -13.36
CA MET A 845 -23.97 16.16 -14.53
C MET A 845 -25.44 15.82 -14.79
N HIS A 846 -26.22 15.51 -13.75
CA HIS A 846 -27.66 15.28 -13.84
C HIS A 846 -28.40 16.53 -14.35
N GLN A 847 -28.06 17.71 -13.81
CA GLN A 847 -28.58 18.98 -14.27
C GLN A 847 -28.25 19.23 -15.75
N LYS A 848 -27.02 18.95 -16.20
CA LYS A 848 -26.60 19.13 -17.60
C LYS A 848 -27.28 18.14 -18.55
N ALA A 849 -27.36 16.86 -18.17
CA ALA A 849 -28.16 15.88 -18.89
C ALA A 849 -29.63 16.33 -19.05
N SER A 850 -30.22 16.92 -18.00
CA SER A 850 -31.59 17.47 -18.07
C SER A 850 -31.76 18.66 -19.02
N GLN A 851 -30.67 19.41 -19.29
CA GLN A 851 -30.60 20.49 -20.28
C GLN A 851 -30.42 19.98 -21.72
N GLY A 852 -30.28 18.67 -21.93
CA GLY A 852 -30.19 18.03 -23.24
C GLY A 852 -28.78 17.57 -23.65
N THR A 853 -27.80 17.56 -22.73
CA THR A 853 -26.44 17.10 -23.04
C THR A 853 -26.41 15.64 -23.50
N LYS A 854 -25.96 15.39 -24.74
CA LYS A 854 -25.78 14.06 -25.35
C LYS A 854 -24.34 13.56 -25.26
N VAL A 855 -23.36 14.47 -25.19
CA VAL A 855 -21.94 14.13 -25.14
C VAL A 855 -21.26 14.86 -23.98
N PHE A 856 -20.60 14.11 -23.10
CA PHE A 856 -19.72 14.65 -22.07
C PHE A 856 -18.25 14.44 -22.44
N ILE A 857 -17.40 15.43 -22.17
CA ILE A 857 -15.95 15.36 -22.36
C ILE A 857 -15.26 15.66 -21.01
N THR A 858 -14.34 14.81 -20.55
CA THR A 858 -13.64 15.04 -19.27
C THR A 858 -12.35 14.23 -19.13
N ASN A 859 -11.63 14.43 -18.03
CA ASN A 859 -10.54 13.55 -17.61
C ASN A 859 -11.08 12.32 -16.86
N ALA A 860 -10.58 11.11 -17.17
CA ALA A 860 -10.94 9.87 -16.47
C ALA A 860 -10.78 9.97 -14.93
N LYS A 861 -9.86 10.82 -14.44
CA LYS A 861 -9.70 11.15 -13.01
C LYS A 861 -10.94 11.80 -12.42
N CYS A 862 -11.71 12.58 -13.18
CA CYS A 862 -12.92 13.28 -12.73
C CYS A 862 -14.08 12.32 -12.40
N VAL A 863 -14.15 11.19 -13.11
CA VAL A 863 -15.22 10.19 -12.99
C VAL A 863 -14.85 9.00 -12.12
N SER A 864 -13.56 8.83 -11.78
CA SER A 864 -13.09 7.76 -10.90
C SER A 864 -13.86 7.72 -9.57
N THR A 865 -14.31 8.88 -9.08
CA THR A 865 -15.08 9.10 -7.84
C THR A 865 -16.59 8.91 -7.97
N GLY A 866 -17.03 7.72 -8.42
CA GLY A 866 -18.40 7.26 -8.12
C GLY A 866 -19.56 7.76 -8.97
N LEU A 867 -19.32 8.47 -10.09
CA LEU A 867 -20.41 8.93 -10.98
C LEU A 867 -21.15 7.76 -11.64
N ASP A 868 -22.48 7.89 -11.75
CA ASP A 868 -23.36 6.90 -12.37
C ASP A 868 -23.82 7.37 -13.76
N PHE A 869 -23.59 6.55 -14.78
CA PHE A 869 -23.87 6.91 -16.18
C PHE A 869 -25.27 6.52 -16.66
N ALA A 870 -25.97 5.72 -15.85
CA ALA A 870 -27.41 5.46 -15.98
C ALA A 870 -28.06 5.91 -14.66
N PHE A 871 -29.01 6.85 -14.74
CA PHE A 871 -29.64 7.45 -13.56
C PHE A 871 -31.05 7.97 -13.90
N ARG A 872 -31.84 8.26 -12.86
CA ARG A 872 -33.16 8.85 -12.98
C ARG A 872 -33.19 10.21 -12.30
N TYR A 873 -33.63 11.25 -13.00
CA TYR A 873 -33.61 12.63 -12.52
C TYR A 873 -34.87 13.36 -12.97
N HIS A 874 -35.56 14.04 -12.04
CA HIS A 874 -36.91 14.61 -12.23
C HIS A 874 -37.89 13.68 -12.96
N GLY A 875 -37.90 12.40 -12.57
CA GLY A 875 -38.79 11.36 -13.09
C GLY A 875 -38.38 10.76 -14.46
N LYS A 876 -37.40 11.34 -15.17
CA LYS A 876 -36.90 10.86 -16.47
C LYS A 876 -35.62 10.03 -16.32
N ASP A 877 -35.48 9.01 -17.15
CA ASP A 877 -34.28 8.16 -17.21
C ASP A 877 -33.25 8.75 -18.19
N TYR A 878 -31.99 8.84 -17.75
CA TYR A 878 -30.83 9.29 -18.53
C TYR A 878 -29.79 8.18 -18.56
N ASN A 879 -29.11 8.01 -19.71
CA ASN A 879 -28.17 6.90 -19.91
C ASN A 879 -27.09 7.27 -20.93
N TYR A 880 -25.82 7.01 -20.57
CA TYR A 880 -24.61 7.17 -21.41
C TYR A 880 -23.93 5.80 -21.56
N PRO A 881 -24.43 4.93 -22.47
CA PRO A 881 -23.99 3.55 -22.60
C PRO A 881 -22.72 3.37 -23.47
N THR A 882 -22.09 4.46 -23.90
CA THR A 882 -20.90 4.42 -24.77
C THR A 882 -19.79 5.30 -24.21
N ILE A 883 -18.59 4.72 -24.09
CA ILE A 883 -17.37 5.38 -23.64
C ILE A 883 -16.34 5.42 -24.77
N ILE A 884 -15.66 6.54 -24.93
CA ILE A 884 -14.61 6.75 -25.92
C ILE A 884 -13.36 7.32 -25.22
N PHE A 885 -12.29 6.55 -25.15
CA PHE A 885 -10.97 7.04 -24.75
C PHE A 885 -10.29 7.67 -25.96
N TYR A 886 -10.40 8.99 -26.09
CA TYR A 886 -9.65 9.75 -27.11
C TYR A 886 -8.16 9.84 -26.75
N GLN A 887 -7.86 9.97 -25.45
CA GLN A 887 -6.50 9.88 -24.91
C GLN A 887 -6.40 8.87 -23.77
N VAL A 888 -5.27 8.18 -23.69
CA VAL A 888 -4.98 7.18 -22.65
C VAL A 888 -3.85 7.69 -21.76
N GLY A 889 -4.06 7.62 -20.44
CA GLY A 889 -3.07 8.05 -19.44
C GLY A 889 -2.10 6.94 -19.01
N TYR A 890 -1.19 7.27 -18.09
CA TYR A 890 -0.32 6.28 -17.44
C TYR A 890 -0.95 5.64 -16.18
N ASP A 891 -2.07 6.15 -15.69
CA ASP A 891 -2.74 5.66 -14.48
C ASP A 891 -3.73 4.55 -14.82
N MET A 892 -3.18 3.37 -15.10
CA MET A 892 -3.89 2.16 -15.56
C MET A 892 -5.10 1.81 -14.69
N ILE A 893 -4.99 1.99 -13.37
CA ILE A 893 -6.10 1.72 -12.44
C ILE A 893 -7.25 2.67 -12.73
N LYS A 894 -6.99 3.98 -12.86
CA LYS A 894 -8.07 4.95 -13.14
C LYS A 894 -8.70 4.76 -14.52
N ILE A 895 -7.95 4.32 -15.51
CA ILE A 895 -8.47 3.98 -16.84
C ILE A 895 -9.45 2.82 -16.74
N TRP A 896 -9.06 1.72 -16.08
CA TRP A 896 -9.91 0.56 -15.85
C TRP A 896 -11.16 0.90 -15.02
N GLN A 897 -11.02 1.73 -13.98
CA GLN A 897 -12.16 2.23 -13.20
C GLN A 897 -13.11 3.12 -14.01
N ALA A 898 -12.62 3.79 -15.06
CA ALA A 898 -13.41 4.64 -15.94
C ALA A 898 -14.08 3.84 -17.08
N SER A 899 -13.40 2.84 -17.66
CA SER A 899 -13.99 1.99 -18.72
C SER A 899 -15.22 1.22 -18.24
N ARG A 900 -15.26 0.85 -16.94
CA ARG A 900 -16.41 0.20 -16.30
C ARG A 900 -17.43 1.18 -15.66
N ARG A 901 -17.55 2.43 -16.16
CA ARG A 901 -18.55 3.43 -15.67
C ARG A 901 -19.94 3.27 -16.28
N HIS A 902 -20.03 2.94 -17.56
CA HIS A 902 -21.29 2.68 -18.26
C HIS A 902 -21.90 1.30 -17.97
N TYR A 903 -21.05 0.33 -17.60
CA TYR A 903 -21.44 -1.05 -17.30
C TYR A 903 -21.71 -1.25 -15.80
N ARG A 904 -23.00 -1.27 -15.42
CA ARG A 904 -23.48 -1.34 -14.03
C ARG A 904 -24.81 -2.09 -13.93
N LEU A 905 -25.19 -2.55 -12.74
CA LEU A 905 -26.42 -3.33 -12.49
C LEU A 905 -27.74 -2.62 -12.85
N ASN A 906 -27.73 -1.29 -13.02
CA ASN A 906 -28.88 -0.51 -13.48
C ASN A 906 -28.90 -0.27 -15.01
N GLN A 907 -27.89 -0.77 -15.74
CA GLN A 907 -27.77 -0.61 -17.19
C GLN A 907 -28.73 -1.55 -17.93
N LYS A 908 -29.44 -1.01 -18.91
CA LYS A 908 -30.45 -1.71 -19.73
C LYS A 908 -30.09 -1.78 -21.22
N LYS A 909 -29.12 -0.99 -21.67
CA LYS A 909 -28.63 -0.99 -23.06
C LYS A 909 -27.28 -1.72 -23.14
N GLU A 910 -26.99 -2.28 -24.31
CA GLU A 910 -25.64 -2.71 -24.68
C GLU A 910 -24.61 -1.60 -24.43
N CYS A 911 -23.44 -2.00 -23.93
CA CYS A 911 -22.34 -1.16 -23.51
C CYS A 911 -21.18 -1.26 -24.51
N ARG A 912 -20.63 -0.11 -24.94
CA ARG A 912 -19.51 -0.05 -25.89
C ARG A 912 -18.39 0.83 -25.35
N THR A 913 -17.16 0.32 -25.32
CA THR A 913 -15.95 1.09 -25.03
C THR A 913 -15.08 1.13 -26.28
N PHE A 914 -14.64 2.32 -26.70
CA PHE A 914 -13.68 2.51 -27.78
C PHE A 914 -12.38 3.12 -27.24
N TYR A 915 -11.23 2.56 -27.60
CA TYR A 915 -9.91 3.13 -27.33
C TYR A 915 -9.28 3.59 -28.65
N LEU A 916 -9.07 4.89 -28.82
CA LEU A 916 -8.47 5.45 -30.03
C LEU A 916 -6.96 5.61 -29.81
N VAL A 917 -6.15 4.86 -30.55
CA VAL A 917 -4.69 4.88 -30.46
C VAL A 917 -4.05 5.21 -31.79
N SER A 918 -3.02 6.06 -31.77
CA SER A 918 -2.24 6.39 -32.95
C SER A 918 -1.22 5.29 -33.27
N GLU A 919 -1.17 4.88 -34.53
CA GLU A 919 -0.26 3.87 -35.07
C GLU A 919 1.22 4.27 -34.85
N CYS A 920 2.11 3.29 -34.65
CA CYS A 920 3.54 3.52 -34.34
C CYS A 920 3.85 4.38 -33.10
N THR A 921 2.88 4.60 -32.19
CA THR A 921 3.10 5.35 -30.93
C THR A 921 3.11 4.46 -29.68
N ILE A 922 3.54 5.05 -28.56
CA ILE A 922 3.46 4.40 -27.23
C ILE A 922 2.00 4.24 -26.73
N GLN A 923 1.01 4.84 -27.41
CA GLN A 923 -0.41 4.70 -27.02
C GLN A 923 -0.88 3.23 -27.13
N ILE A 924 -0.33 2.46 -28.08
CA ILE A 924 -0.60 1.02 -28.25
C ILE A 924 -0.08 0.23 -27.03
N ASP A 925 1.20 0.42 -26.66
CA ASP A 925 1.80 -0.21 -25.47
C ASP A 925 1.01 0.16 -24.19
N ALA A 926 0.52 1.41 -24.10
CA ALA A 926 -0.27 1.86 -22.96
C ALA A 926 -1.62 1.13 -22.83
N VAL A 927 -2.35 0.92 -23.94
CA VAL A 927 -3.62 0.14 -23.92
C VAL A 927 -3.35 -1.34 -23.67
N GLN A 928 -2.29 -1.91 -24.26
CA GLN A 928 -1.88 -3.29 -23.98
C GLN A 928 -1.58 -3.49 -22.48
N LEU A 929 -0.92 -2.53 -21.84
CA LEU A 929 -0.66 -2.56 -20.40
C LEU A 929 -1.89 -2.40 -19.51
N VAL A 930 -2.95 -1.72 -19.96
CA VAL A 930 -4.25 -1.73 -19.27
C VAL A 930 -4.81 -3.15 -19.29
N ALA A 931 -4.89 -3.79 -20.47
CA ALA A 931 -5.43 -5.13 -20.63
C ALA A 931 -4.64 -6.19 -19.86
N THR A 932 -3.30 -6.19 -19.96
CA THR A 932 -2.42 -7.10 -19.22
C THR A 932 -2.60 -6.94 -17.69
N LYS A 933 -2.79 -5.71 -17.19
CA LYS A 933 -3.06 -5.47 -15.77
C LYS A 933 -4.46 -5.88 -15.34
N GLU A 934 -5.45 -5.75 -16.21
CA GLU A 934 -6.81 -6.26 -15.96
C GLU A 934 -6.78 -7.77 -15.76
N VAL A 935 -6.15 -8.52 -16.68
CA VAL A 935 -5.97 -9.98 -16.57
C VAL A 935 -5.27 -10.36 -15.25
N ALA A 936 -4.14 -9.71 -14.92
CA ALA A 936 -3.42 -9.97 -13.68
C ALA A 936 -4.22 -9.63 -12.40
N THR A 937 -5.06 -8.58 -12.44
CA THR A 937 -5.87 -8.17 -11.29
C THR A 937 -7.06 -9.11 -11.09
N SER A 938 -7.72 -9.55 -12.18
CA SER A 938 -8.73 -10.60 -12.13
C SER A 938 -8.19 -11.91 -11.54
N SER A 939 -6.92 -12.26 -11.82
CA SER A 939 -6.28 -13.43 -11.21
C SER A 939 -6.06 -13.30 -9.70
N ILE A 940 -5.70 -12.12 -9.20
CA ILE A 940 -5.71 -11.83 -7.75
C ILE A 940 -7.13 -11.92 -7.17
N GLN A 941 -8.17 -11.70 -7.97
CA GLN A 941 -9.57 -11.77 -7.53
C GLN A 941 -10.18 -13.19 -7.65
N GLY A 942 -9.36 -14.21 -7.89
CA GLY A 942 -9.74 -15.63 -7.88
C GLY A 942 -9.93 -16.27 -9.25
N GLN A 943 -9.83 -15.50 -10.34
CA GLN A 943 -9.91 -16.02 -11.72
C GLN A 943 -8.51 -16.33 -12.27
N PHE A 944 -7.94 -17.46 -11.86
CA PHE A 944 -6.63 -17.91 -12.31
C PHE A 944 -6.65 -18.31 -13.80
N SER A 945 -5.82 -17.67 -14.61
CA SER A 945 -5.46 -18.12 -15.97
C SER A 945 -3.95 -18.28 -16.10
N ALA A 946 -3.49 -19.04 -17.08
CA ALA A 946 -2.07 -19.21 -17.38
C ALA A 946 -1.35 -17.87 -17.59
N GLU A 947 -1.93 -17.00 -18.41
CA GLU A 947 -1.39 -15.67 -18.72
C GLU A 947 -1.39 -14.76 -17.47
N GLY A 948 -2.46 -14.79 -16.68
CA GLY A 948 -2.59 -13.99 -15.45
C GLY A 948 -1.58 -14.38 -14.37
N LEU A 949 -1.38 -15.69 -14.15
CA LEU A 949 -0.34 -16.21 -13.26
C LEU A 949 1.08 -15.81 -13.74
N SER A 950 1.35 -15.92 -15.04
CA SER A 950 2.65 -15.50 -15.61
C SER A 950 2.90 -14.00 -15.45
N THR A 951 1.85 -13.18 -15.55
CA THR A 951 1.92 -11.73 -15.38
C THR A 951 2.13 -11.34 -13.93
N MET A 952 1.47 -12.04 -12.99
CA MET A 952 1.71 -11.88 -11.55
C MET A 952 3.15 -12.21 -11.14
N ALA A 953 3.78 -13.18 -11.81
CA ALA A 953 5.17 -13.56 -11.57
C ALA A 953 6.19 -12.56 -12.14
N LYS A 954 5.94 -11.99 -13.32
CA LYS A 954 6.88 -11.07 -14.00
C LYS A 954 7.05 -9.72 -13.29
N GLY A 955 6.02 -9.22 -12.60
CA GLY A 955 6.18 -8.21 -11.55
C GLY A 955 6.77 -6.84 -11.93
N VAL A 956 6.77 -6.44 -13.20
CA VAL A 956 7.41 -5.16 -13.63
C VAL A 956 6.44 -3.98 -13.48
N ASP A 957 6.94 -2.81 -13.03
CA ASP A 957 6.17 -1.56 -12.97
C ASP A 957 5.75 -1.12 -14.38
N ALA A 958 4.48 -0.74 -14.59
CA ALA A 958 3.98 -0.32 -15.90
C ALA A 958 4.75 0.89 -16.48
N ARG A 959 5.32 1.76 -15.65
CA ARG A 959 6.20 2.84 -16.15
C ARG A 959 7.53 2.32 -16.67
N VAL A 960 8.04 1.23 -16.09
CA VAL A 960 9.25 0.54 -16.55
C VAL A 960 8.95 -0.26 -17.81
N ILE A 961 7.79 -0.95 -17.89
CA ILE A 961 7.40 -1.66 -19.13
C ILE A 961 7.19 -0.65 -20.28
N LEU A 962 6.54 0.50 -20.06
CA LEU A 962 6.46 1.58 -21.05
C LEU A 962 7.84 2.11 -21.46
N ALA A 963 8.78 2.22 -20.52
CA ALA A 963 10.16 2.65 -20.83
C ALA A 963 10.96 1.58 -21.59
N GLN A 964 10.66 0.29 -21.39
CA GLN A 964 11.26 -0.83 -22.12
C GLN A 964 10.63 -1.01 -23.51
N SER A 965 9.31 -0.91 -23.64
CA SER A 965 8.58 -1.06 -24.91
C SER A 965 8.99 -0.01 -25.94
N VAL A 966 9.38 1.18 -25.47
CA VAL A 966 10.00 2.29 -26.21
C VAL A 966 11.31 1.92 -26.94
N ALA A 967 11.91 0.75 -26.64
CA ALA A 967 13.09 0.20 -27.31
C ALA A 967 12.78 -0.89 -28.36
N GLU A 968 11.54 -1.38 -28.47
CA GLU A 968 11.16 -2.51 -29.33
C GLU A 968 10.18 -2.11 -30.45
N LYS A 969 10.26 -2.78 -31.61
CA LYS A 969 9.44 -2.46 -32.81
C LYS A 969 8.01 -3.03 -32.73
N SER A 970 7.10 -2.48 -33.54
CA SER A 970 5.66 -2.39 -33.26
C SER A 970 4.73 -3.42 -33.90
N GLU A 971 4.96 -3.86 -35.14
CA GLU A 971 3.91 -4.52 -35.97
C GLU A 971 3.28 -5.79 -35.35
N GLN A 972 4.08 -6.66 -34.70
CA GLN A 972 3.55 -7.87 -34.06
C GLN A 972 2.61 -7.58 -32.87
N LYS A 973 2.74 -6.41 -32.23
CA LYS A 973 1.95 -6.04 -31.04
C LYS A 973 0.50 -5.69 -31.39
N GLU A 974 0.27 -5.11 -32.57
CA GLU A 974 -1.06 -4.63 -32.98
C GLU A 974 -2.06 -5.76 -33.21
N HIS A 975 -1.61 -6.85 -33.86
CA HIS A 975 -2.43 -8.04 -34.05
C HIS A 975 -2.74 -8.74 -32.72
N GLY A 976 -1.73 -8.85 -31.84
CA GLY A 976 -1.89 -9.44 -30.50
C GLY A 976 -2.88 -8.66 -29.63
N LEU A 977 -2.83 -7.31 -29.66
CA LEU A 977 -3.76 -6.47 -28.89
C LEU A 977 -5.22 -6.64 -29.32
N LYS A 978 -5.49 -6.71 -30.64
CA LYS A 978 -6.85 -6.93 -31.16
C LYS A 978 -7.39 -8.31 -30.77
N GLN A 979 -6.55 -9.36 -30.82
CA GLN A 979 -6.94 -10.69 -30.36
C GLN A 979 -7.23 -10.73 -28.86
N MET A 980 -6.37 -10.15 -28.02
CA MET A 980 -6.56 -10.08 -26.57
C MET A 980 -7.89 -9.40 -26.19
N MET A 981 -8.24 -8.29 -26.85
CA MET A 981 -9.50 -7.58 -26.60
C MET A 981 -10.73 -8.34 -27.10
N ALA A 982 -10.62 -9.11 -28.18
CA ALA A 982 -11.68 -10.02 -28.62
C ALA A 982 -11.96 -11.11 -27.58
N THR A 983 -10.91 -11.75 -27.04
CA THR A 983 -11.04 -12.77 -25.96
C THR A 983 -11.66 -12.18 -24.69
N ILE A 984 -11.27 -10.95 -24.29
CA ILE A 984 -11.90 -10.24 -23.17
C ILE A 984 -13.40 -9.99 -23.44
N SER A 985 -13.75 -9.59 -24.67
CA SER A 985 -15.14 -9.34 -25.07
C SER A 985 -15.98 -10.61 -25.14
N GLU A 986 -15.45 -11.73 -25.62
CA GLU A 986 -16.14 -13.02 -25.56
C GLU A 986 -16.40 -13.45 -24.11
N ARG A 987 -15.36 -13.41 -23.27
CA ARG A 987 -15.43 -13.72 -21.83
C ARG A 987 -16.48 -12.88 -21.11
N ASN A 988 -16.53 -11.57 -21.37
CA ASN A 988 -17.53 -10.64 -20.80
C ASN A 988 -19.00 -11.03 -21.12
N ASN A 989 -19.24 -11.86 -22.14
CA ASN A 989 -20.57 -12.18 -22.67
C ASN A 989 -20.96 -13.67 -22.59
N GLN A 990 -20.14 -14.53 -21.99
CA GLN A 990 -20.43 -15.96 -21.83
C GLN A 990 -21.65 -16.23 -20.92
N GLY A 991 -22.42 -17.28 -21.23
CA GLY A 991 -23.47 -17.82 -20.35
C GLY A 991 -24.79 -17.03 -20.28
N LYS A 992 -25.05 -16.12 -21.21
CA LYS A 992 -26.28 -15.31 -21.29
C LYS A 992 -27.45 -16.10 -21.90
N GLY A 993 -28.24 -16.74 -21.06
CA GLY A 993 -29.51 -17.42 -21.41
C GLY A 993 -30.64 -17.03 -20.46
N GLU A 994 -31.85 -17.59 -20.65
CA GLU A 994 -32.94 -17.43 -19.69
C GLU A 994 -32.63 -18.19 -18.39
N ILE A 995 -32.82 -17.52 -17.24
CA ILE A 995 -32.51 -18.07 -15.91
C ILE A 995 -33.74 -17.96 -15.01
N ASN A 996 -34.15 -19.11 -14.47
CA ASN A 996 -35.14 -19.21 -13.41
C ASN A 996 -34.41 -19.37 -12.06
N TYR A 997 -34.65 -18.48 -11.11
CA TYR A 997 -34.08 -18.52 -9.75
C TYR A 997 -35.10 -18.03 -8.72
N GLU A 998 -34.97 -18.46 -7.46
CA GLU A 998 -35.89 -18.05 -6.40
C GLU A 998 -35.61 -16.59 -5.98
N LYS A 999 -36.55 -15.68 -6.24
CA LYS A 999 -36.41 -14.25 -5.90
C LYS A 999 -36.59 -14.03 -4.41
N MET A 1000 -35.61 -13.40 -3.75
CA MET A 1000 -35.75 -12.86 -2.39
C MET A 1000 -36.96 -11.91 -2.31
N LEU A 1001 -37.77 -12.03 -1.25
CA LEU A 1001 -38.92 -11.15 -1.00
C LEU A 1001 -38.48 -9.73 -0.60
N ILE A 1002 -39.24 -8.72 -1.03
CA ILE A 1002 -39.10 -7.34 -0.51
C ILE A 1002 -39.97 -7.12 0.73
N PHE A 1003 -39.77 -6.00 1.43
CA PHE A 1003 -40.43 -5.70 2.71
C PHE A 1003 -41.96 -5.86 2.66
N SER A 1004 -42.59 -5.33 1.61
CA SER A 1004 -44.05 -5.41 1.42
C SER A 1004 -44.54 -6.83 1.16
N GLU A 1005 -43.78 -7.64 0.44
CA GLU A 1005 -44.12 -9.06 0.17
C GLU A 1005 -43.95 -9.94 1.41
N LEU A 1006 -42.93 -9.68 2.25
CA LEU A 1006 -42.72 -10.43 3.48
C LEU A 1006 -43.76 -10.05 4.56
N THR A 1007 -43.91 -8.75 4.82
CA THR A 1007 -44.72 -8.25 5.95
C THR A 1007 -46.20 -8.12 5.62
N GLY A 1008 -46.53 -7.66 4.40
CA GLY A 1008 -47.87 -7.25 3.98
C GLY A 1008 -48.14 -5.75 4.10
N PHE A 1009 -47.17 -4.93 4.54
CA PHE A 1009 -47.31 -3.47 4.60
C PHE A 1009 -46.87 -2.82 3.27
N GLU A 1010 -47.62 -1.83 2.77
CA GLU A 1010 -47.25 -1.10 1.54
C GLU A 1010 -45.96 -0.27 1.72
N THR A 1011 -45.78 0.33 2.89
CA THR A 1011 -44.61 1.13 3.27
C THR A 1011 -44.12 0.75 4.67
N VAL A 1012 -42.87 1.09 5.00
CA VAL A 1012 -42.32 0.87 6.35
C VAL A 1012 -43.03 1.80 7.35
N PRO A 1013 -43.66 1.28 8.42
CA PRO A 1013 -44.35 2.11 9.40
C PRO A 1013 -43.41 3.04 10.18
N ASP A 1014 -43.85 4.26 10.48
CA ASP A 1014 -43.10 5.20 11.33
C ASP A 1014 -43.08 4.75 12.79
N TYR A 1015 -41.90 4.36 13.27
CA TYR A 1015 -41.70 3.96 14.66
C TYR A 1015 -41.35 5.16 15.56
N ASN A 1016 -42.38 5.72 16.20
CA ASN A 1016 -42.30 6.85 17.15
C ASN A 1016 -41.68 6.51 18.53
N GLY A 1017 -40.61 5.70 18.53
CA GLY A 1017 -39.75 5.46 19.70
C GLY A 1017 -38.92 6.70 20.05
N THR A 1018 -39.55 7.65 20.75
CA THR A 1018 -39.10 9.02 21.06
C THR A 1018 -38.82 9.92 19.86
N SER A 1019 -39.60 11.00 19.80
CA SER A 1019 -39.55 12.09 18.84
C SER A 1019 -38.28 12.93 18.96
N GLU A 1020 -37.99 13.67 17.88
CA GLU A 1020 -37.08 14.82 17.81
C GLU A 1020 -35.59 14.58 18.17
N PHE A 1021 -34.75 14.69 17.13
CA PHE A 1021 -33.41 15.25 17.33
C PHE A 1021 -33.58 16.74 17.65
N SER A 1022 -33.84 17.07 18.91
CA SER A 1022 -33.88 18.48 19.32
C SER A 1022 -32.54 19.14 18.99
N HIS A 1023 -32.63 20.18 18.15
CA HIS A 1023 -31.54 21.13 17.98
C HIS A 1023 -31.45 21.97 19.26
N ILE A 1024 -30.85 21.38 20.29
CA ILE A 1024 -30.19 22.10 21.39
C ILE A 1024 -29.44 23.27 20.76
N SER A 1025 -29.89 24.49 21.08
CA SER A 1025 -29.37 25.74 20.56
C SER A 1025 -27.90 25.93 20.97
N ASP A 1026 -27.19 26.84 20.31
CA ASP A 1026 -25.80 27.12 20.68
C ASP A 1026 -25.69 27.68 22.12
N ASP A 1027 -26.76 28.23 22.68
CA ASP A 1027 -26.85 28.73 24.06
C ASP A 1027 -26.84 27.59 25.10
N GLU A 1028 -27.62 26.52 24.89
CA GLU A 1028 -27.55 25.32 25.75
C GLU A 1028 -26.21 24.58 25.62
N ILE A 1029 -25.51 24.72 24.49
CA ILE A 1029 -24.13 24.22 24.32
C ILE A 1029 -23.15 25.05 25.17
N LEU A 1030 -23.38 26.35 25.33
CA LEU A 1030 -22.58 27.24 26.17
C LEU A 1030 -22.80 26.97 27.67
N GLU A 1031 -24.05 26.78 28.12
CA GLU A 1031 -24.32 26.39 29.52
C GLU A 1031 -23.62 25.08 29.90
N LEU A 1032 -23.70 24.06 29.04
CA LEU A 1032 -23.08 22.75 29.26
C LEU A 1032 -21.53 22.75 29.18
N LEU A 1033 -20.90 23.89 28.92
CA LEU A 1033 -19.45 24.07 28.89
C LEU A 1033 -18.90 24.92 30.04
N ASN A 1034 -19.76 25.57 30.84
CA ASN A 1034 -19.31 26.40 31.96
C ASN A 1034 -19.04 25.57 33.24
N PHE A 1035 -17.78 25.56 33.66
CA PHE A 1035 -17.47 25.47 35.10
C PHE A 1035 -17.98 26.77 35.74
N GLY A 1036 -18.89 26.65 36.70
CA GLY A 1036 -19.80 27.74 37.05
C GLY A 1036 -19.17 28.95 37.74
N THR A 1037 -19.80 30.11 37.49
CA THR A 1037 -20.21 31.10 38.52
C THR A 1037 -21.36 31.94 37.95
N GLU A 1038 -22.13 32.60 38.82
CA GLU A 1038 -23.49 33.09 38.57
C GLU A 1038 -23.59 34.52 37.96
N THR A 1039 -24.84 34.92 37.68
CA THR A 1039 -25.38 36.30 37.51
C THR A 1039 -25.14 37.09 36.20
N VAL A 1040 -26.19 37.16 35.35
CA VAL A 1040 -27.12 38.32 35.14
C VAL A 1040 -26.45 39.72 34.99
N GLU A 1041 -26.73 40.60 34.00
CA GLU A 1041 -27.97 40.89 33.24
C GLU A 1041 -27.72 41.42 31.80
N SER A 1042 -28.78 41.84 31.08
CA SER A 1042 -28.90 41.90 29.61
C SER A 1042 -28.94 43.30 28.94
N GLN A 1043 -29.09 43.30 27.59
CA GLN A 1043 -29.65 44.32 26.66
C GLN A 1043 -28.68 44.98 25.65
N THR A 1044 -28.99 45.25 24.36
CA THR A 1044 -30.15 44.93 23.46
C THR A 1044 -29.79 45.17 21.97
N ASN A 1045 -30.70 44.76 21.06
CA ASN A 1045 -30.87 45.09 19.61
C ASN A 1045 -30.39 44.00 18.63
N ILE A 1046 -31.14 43.56 17.60
CA ILE A 1046 -32.50 43.85 17.07
C ILE A 1046 -32.88 42.59 16.22
N PHE A 1047 -34.12 42.16 15.92
CA PHE A 1047 -35.37 42.88 15.55
C PHE A 1047 -36.62 42.18 16.18
N GLU A 1048 -37.62 41.75 15.38
CA GLU A 1048 -38.95 41.21 15.75
C GLU A 1048 -39.25 39.90 14.94
N THR A 1049 -40.29 39.06 15.15
CA THR A 1049 -41.70 39.35 15.52
C THR A 1049 -42.49 38.17 16.16
N THR A 1050 -43.39 38.54 17.09
CA THR A 1050 -44.73 37.97 17.41
C THR A 1050 -44.99 36.63 18.14
N LEU A 1051 -45.78 36.77 19.24
CA LEU A 1051 -46.78 35.86 19.86
C LEU A 1051 -46.29 34.62 20.66
N GLN A 1052 -46.92 34.21 21.77
CA GLN A 1052 -47.57 34.89 22.92
C GLN A 1052 -47.86 33.80 24.00
N GLU A 1053 -48.14 34.18 25.26
CA GLU A 1053 -48.67 33.33 26.36
C GLU A 1053 -47.74 32.25 26.99
N ASN A 1054 -47.82 31.88 28.28
CA ASN A 1054 -48.15 32.64 29.51
C ASN A 1054 -47.75 31.85 30.80
N VAL A 1055 -47.56 32.58 31.92
CA VAL A 1055 -47.80 32.16 33.33
C VAL A 1055 -46.74 31.35 34.17
N SER A 1056 -46.21 32.10 35.16
CA SER A 1056 -45.87 31.79 36.58
C SER A 1056 -44.65 30.96 37.02
N GLU A 1057 -43.79 31.63 37.80
CA GLU A 1057 -42.86 31.10 38.79
C GLU A 1057 -43.56 30.70 40.13
N SER A 1058 -42.91 29.88 40.97
CA SER A 1058 -42.68 30.26 42.39
C SER A 1058 -41.75 29.31 43.19
N LYS A 1059 -40.69 29.91 43.76
CA LYS A 1059 -40.04 29.69 45.10
C LYS A 1059 -39.77 28.26 45.59
N ILE A 1060 -38.51 27.80 45.76
CA ILE A 1060 -37.40 28.25 46.67
C ILE A 1060 -37.63 27.88 48.16
N LEU A 1061 -36.53 27.43 48.81
CA LEU A 1061 -36.23 27.09 50.23
C LEU A 1061 -36.05 25.57 50.50
N HIS A 1062 -35.07 25.08 51.30
CA HIS A 1062 -33.83 25.65 51.88
C HIS A 1062 -33.02 24.51 52.57
N ILE A 1063 -31.70 24.69 52.81
CA ILE A 1063 -30.93 24.17 54.00
C ILE A 1063 -30.77 22.62 54.14
N ALA A 1064 -29.66 22.01 54.58
CA ALA A 1064 -28.27 22.43 54.86
C ALA A 1064 -27.37 21.20 55.16
N SER A 1065 -26.04 21.30 54.87
CA SER A 1065 -24.91 20.85 55.74
C SER A 1065 -24.76 19.33 56.12
N THR A 1066 -23.65 18.70 56.58
CA THR A 1066 -22.29 19.08 57.04
C THR A 1066 -21.33 17.84 57.00
N ILE A 1067 -20.14 17.97 56.36
CA ILE A 1067 -18.78 17.41 56.71
C ILE A 1067 -18.56 15.92 57.15
N LYS A 1068 -17.65 15.19 56.45
CA LYS A 1068 -16.34 14.54 56.87
C LYS A 1068 -15.94 13.43 55.88
N LYS A 1069 -14.78 13.47 55.18
CA LYS A 1069 -13.41 13.05 55.58
C LYS A 1069 -13.26 11.61 56.10
N ASN A 1070 -12.64 10.72 55.31
CA ASN A 1070 -11.30 10.16 55.58
C ASN A 1070 -10.73 9.31 54.43
N GLU A 1071 -9.45 8.96 54.54
CA GLU A 1071 -8.58 8.35 53.52
C GLU A 1071 -8.68 6.82 53.46
N VAL A 1072 -8.23 6.21 52.35
CA VAL A 1072 -7.87 4.78 52.27
C VAL A 1072 -6.54 4.63 51.49
N SER A 1073 -5.73 3.68 51.93
CA SER A 1073 -4.32 3.45 51.61
C SER A 1073 -4.06 2.67 50.30
N ARG A 1074 -2.76 2.51 49.99
CA ARG A 1074 -2.21 1.63 48.94
C ARG A 1074 -1.91 0.25 49.51
N GLU A 1075 -2.09 -0.79 48.68
CA GLU A 1075 -1.45 -2.12 48.63
C GLU A 1075 -2.32 -2.96 47.68
N GLU A 1076 -1.87 -4.01 46.98
CA GLU A 1076 -0.55 -4.33 46.41
C GLU A 1076 -0.80 -5.10 45.10
N LYS A 1077 0.25 -5.58 44.39
CA LYS A 1077 0.09 -6.31 43.11
C LYS A 1077 0.88 -7.61 43.11
N ASP A 1078 0.17 -8.72 43.04
CA ASP A 1078 0.79 -10.01 42.70
C ASP A 1078 1.18 -10.05 41.21
N TRP A 1079 2.38 -10.57 40.98
CA TRP A 1079 2.92 -10.90 39.67
C TRP A 1079 2.95 -12.43 39.54
N LEU A 1080 2.71 -12.93 38.33
CA LEU A 1080 3.02 -14.32 38.01
C LEU A 1080 4.53 -14.47 37.83
N ASP A 1081 5.09 -15.48 38.48
CA ASP A 1081 6.53 -15.74 38.53
C ASP A 1081 7.14 -16.00 37.15
N PHE A 1082 8.41 -15.61 37.02
CA PHE A 1082 9.17 -15.63 35.76
C PHE A 1082 10.46 -16.46 35.89
N GLU A 1083 10.51 -17.42 36.81
CA GLU A 1083 11.71 -18.24 37.11
C GLU A 1083 11.73 -19.63 36.44
N GLU A 1084 10.68 -20.07 35.74
CA GLU A 1084 10.70 -21.33 34.97
C GLU A 1084 11.25 -21.21 33.53
N LEU A 1085 11.71 -20.02 33.11
CA LEU A 1085 12.14 -19.75 31.73
C LEU A 1085 13.67 -19.76 31.50
N LEU A 1086 14.45 -20.34 32.43
CA LEU A 1086 15.91 -20.23 32.46
C LEU A 1086 16.70 -21.55 32.33
N ASN A 1087 16.10 -22.61 31.75
CA ASN A 1087 16.72 -23.94 31.60
C ASN A 1087 16.66 -24.53 30.16
N VAL A 1088 16.95 -23.72 29.12
CA VAL A 1088 17.17 -24.24 27.74
C VAL A 1088 18.29 -23.50 27.01
N VAL A 1089 19.55 -23.83 27.31
CA VAL A 1089 20.70 -23.70 26.39
C VAL A 1089 21.75 -24.77 26.74
N MET A 1090 21.59 -25.98 26.19
CA MET A 1090 22.65 -26.96 25.89
C MET A 1090 22.02 -28.02 24.97
N TYR A 1091 22.74 -28.42 23.92
CA TYR A 1091 22.29 -29.16 22.72
C TYR A 1091 21.47 -28.32 21.73
#